data_AF-A0A164TTH6-F1
#
_entry.id   AF-A0A164TTH6-F1
#
_cell.length_a   1.000
_cell.length_b   1.000
_cell.length_c   1.000
_cell.angle_alpha   90.00
_cell.angle_beta   90.00
_cell.angle_gamma   90.00
#
_symmetry.space_group_name_H-M   'P 1'
#
loop_
_entity.id
_entity.type
_entity.pdbx_description
1 polymer ?
#
loop_
_entity_poly.entity_id
_entity_poly.type
_entity_poly.pdbx_seq_one_letter_code
_entity_poly.pdbx_strand_id
1 'polypeptide(L)'
;MKDYESKLSCKQINEISRILVRIEFLISMEFSRKTRMLNELSWLKATEFRLLLLYILPIILKNRLPDEVYQHFIMLHVATRILSCKRSVEKEANIDYAHSLFTLFIQKSVSIYGYQFLSCNLHNLLHLGNESKRLGALEMFSCFSFENHIGILKNLACYTKLDPTLEFYRVQYLCPHNNSGSRNRPNLDKRPNQNIMACDFPVQINFVFDKEIGKFVIKTCVLEHKNHPVSAENVKTYARKRHMVAESLDFAKEALVVGAQPTRLRGLLLKKYDSHLISKDLINLKQSLTGKDEDEWQQTVAILRELEDENRRNDQDSGENKENERRKNVVQVVQDSDGEVLGIYFQTESQRKLYSQIGTVLQMDGTYDTNNLGFSLYHLLGVDNNGENQPLTQFFTKTETKEAIVEFLRIFTENNDASITKVTITDKDCSEIAALEEYFPEATHILCHFHVLKAVDARLNKKVDGKGLTEQCKDKIREHFRKALYAETDAAFEHDKQHLLNQGKGEESLSSYFQLNWFNIAPKWTTLGRRHLPTFGNNTTNRLERFHHIIKEIFLKTKRLDLVIRHLLDNIKLRMTERKLKQKIRELRFPHKNTKTNPLFQDYQRKISPFAWSLVAEKIGIVTKKKISYSYIQKDEV
;
A
#
# COMPACT_ATOMS: atom_id res chain seq x y z
N MET A 1 -21.96 11.05 -37.45
CA MET A 1 -20.56 10.63 -37.18
C MET A 1 -20.32 9.43 -38.06
N LYS A 2 -19.36 9.50 -39.00
CA LYS A 2 -19.03 8.34 -39.86
C LYS A 2 -18.54 7.21 -38.95
N ASP A 3 -19.24 6.09 -38.94
CA ASP A 3 -18.74 4.87 -38.31
C ASP A 3 -17.39 4.52 -38.93
N TYR A 4 -16.39 4.23 -38.10
CA TYR A 4 -15.03 3.95 -38.54
C TYR A 4 -14.97 2.56 -39.22
N GLU A 5 -15.26 2.52 -40.52
CA GLU A 5 -15.14 1.33 -41.39
C GLU A 5 -13.71 0.72 -41.42
N SER A 6 -12.73 1.38 -40.79
CA SER A 6 -11.32 1.00 -40.77
C SER A 6 -10.88 0.12 -39.58
N LYS A 7 -11.74 -0.12 -38.57
CA LYS A 7 -11.39 -0.96 -37.41
C LYS A 7 -11.67 -2.43 -37.71
N LEU A 8 -10.68 -3.30 -37.44
CA LEU A 8 -10.84 -4.75 -37.55
C LEU A 8 -11.91 -5.24 -36.57
N SER A 9 -12.88 -6.01 -37.08
CA SER A 9 -13.86 -6.70 -36.24
C SER A 9 -13.20 -7.81 -35.41
N CYS A 10 -13.82 -8.20 -34.29
CA CYS A 10 -13.35 -9.32 -33.47
C CYS A 10 -13.20 -10.62 -34.28
N LYS A 11 -14.03 -10.84 -35.31
CA LYS A 11 -13.92 -11.99 -36.21
C LYS A 11 -12.63 -11.93 -37.03
N GLN A 12 -12.31 -10.78 -37.62
CA GLN A 12 -11.07 -10.58 -38.39
C GLN A 12 -9.82 -10.69 -37.51
N ILE A 13 -9.84 -10.13 -36.30
CA ILE A 13 -8.72 -10.23 -35.34
C ILE A 13 -8.44 -11.69 -34.98
N ASN A 14 -9.48 -12.48 -34.71
CA ASN A 14 -9.34 -13.89 -34.38
C ASN A 14 -8.86 -14.73 -35.57
N GLU A 15 -9.32 -14.44 -36.79
CA GLU A 15 -8.85 -15.11 -38.00
C GLU A 15 -7.35 -14.86 -38.22
N ILE A 16 -6.91 -13.60 -38.16
CA ILE A 16 -5.50 -13.24 -38.36
C ILE A 16 -4.63 -13.84 -37.25
N SER A 17 -5.09 -13.83 -35.99
CA SER A 17 -4.35 -14.40 -34.86
C SER A 17 -4.11 -15.90 -35.00
N ARG A 18 -5.09 -16.66 -35.51
CA ARG A 18 -4.92 -18.10 -35.78
C ARG A 18 -3.87 -18.35 -36.86
N ILE A 19 -3.82 -17.51 -37.88
CA ILE A 19 -2.81 -17.61 -38.96
C ILE A 19 -1.41 -17.30 -38.40
N LEU A 20 -1.27 -16.26 -37.56
CA LEU A 20 0.01 -15.89 -36.94
C LEU A 20 0.58 -17.01 -36.05
N VAL A 21 -0.26 -17.70 -35.28
CA VAL A 21 0.15 -18.85 -34.47
C VAL A 21 0.52 -20.05 -35.36
N ARG A 22 -0.17 -20.26 -36.48
CA ARG A 22 0.14 -21.37 -37.39
C ARG A 22 1.45 -21.16 -38.14
N ILE A 23 1.79 -19.91 -38.47
CA ILE A 23 3.04 -19.54 -39.14
C ILE A 23 4.23 -19.56 -38.18
N GLU A 24 4.00 -19.61 -36.86
CA GLU A 24 5.05 -19.69 -35.85
C GLU A 24 6.10 -20.77 -36.15
N PHE A 25 5.64 -21.94 -36.59
CA PHE A 25 6.50 -23.09 -36.91
C PHE A 25 7.31 -22.92 -38.21
N LEU A 26 6.95 -21.94 -39.05
CA LEU A 26 7.62 -21.65 -40.32
C LEU A 26 8.68 -20.54 -40.19
N ILE A 27 8.79 -19.90 -39.01
CA ILE A 27 9.77 -18.83 -38.76
C ILE A 27 11.13 -19.47 -38.50
N SER A 28 12.13 -19.09 -39.30
CA SER A 28 13.49 -19.60 -39.19
C SER A 28 14.18 -19.14 -37.89
N MET A 29 15.19 -19.90 -37.46
CA MET A 29 15.99 -19.58 -36.27
C MET A 29 16.74 -18.24 -36.36
N GLU A 30 16.83 -17.63 -37.55
CA GLU A 30 17.45 -16.32 -37.76
C GLU A 30 16.66 -15.19 -37.09
N PHE A 31 15.36 -15.39 -36.85
CA PHE A 31 14.55 -14.44 -36.11
C PHE A 31 14.60 -14.77 -34.61
N SER A 32 15.12 -13.82 -33.83
CA SER A 32 15.28 -13.97 -32.36
C SER A 32 13.97 -14.19 -31.60
N ARG A 33 12.81 -13.89 -32.20
CA ARG A 33 11.48 -14.02 -31.60
C ARG A 33 10.45 -14.45 -32.64
N LYS A 34 9.44 -15.18 -32.15
CA LYS A 34 8.35 -15.76 -32.93
C LYS A 34 7.09 -14.88 -32.90
N THR A 35 6.12 -15.18 -33.78
CA THR A 35 4.83 -14.48 -33.83
C THR A 35 3.92 -14.84 -32.66
N ARG A 36 3.02 -13.93 -32.31
CA ARG A 36 1.98 -14.10 -31.28
C ARG A 36 0.63 -13.64 -31.79
N MET A 37 -0.42 -13.86 -31.00
CA MET A 37 -1.78 -13.43 -31.35
C MET A 37 -1.91 -11.89 -31.37
N LEU A 38 -2.81 -11.35 -32.21
CA LEU A 38 -3.00 -9.90 -32.32
C LEU A 38 -3.69 -9.26 -31.10
N ASN A 39 -4.29 -10.05 -30.21
CA ASN A 39 -4.80 -9.55 -28.92
C ASN A 39 -3.66 -9.17 -27.96
N GLU A 40 -2.43 -9.60 -28.21
CA GLU A 40 -1.23 -9.30 -27.40
C GLU A 40 -0.39 -8.16 -28.00
N LEU A 41 -0.93 -7.36 -28.93
CA LEU A 41 -0.20 -6.27 -29.60
C LEU A 41 0.52 -5.33 -28.62
N SER A 42 -0.04 -5.07 -27.43
CA SER A 42 0.58 -4.21 -26.41
C SER A 42 1.86 -4.80 -25.77
N TRP A 43 2.08 -6.10 -25.90
CA TRP A 43 3.19 -6.84 -25.28
C TRP A 43 4.30 -7.24 -26.26
N LEU A 44 4.13 -6.96 -27.56
CA LEU A 44 5.13 -7.28 -28.57
C LEU A 44 6.37 -6.39 -28.42
N LYS A 45 7.56 -6.98 -28.53
CA LYS A 45 8.81 -6.22 -28.57
C LYS A 45 9.07 -5.64 -29.97
N ALA A 46 9.95 -4.66 -30.05
CA ALA A 46 10.29 -3.99 -31.30
C ALA A 46 10.84 -4.95 -32.38
N THR A 47 11.54 -6.03 -32.02
CA THR A 47 11.97 -7.07 -32.97
C THR A 47 10.80 -7.90 -33.52
N GLU A 48 9.74 -8.12 -32.74
CA GLU A 48 8.51 -8.79 -33.17
C GLU A 48 7.69 -7.87 -34.11
N PHE A 49 7.59 -6.58 -33.80
CA PHE A 49 6.99 -5.59 -34.71
C PHE A 49 7.74 -5.46 -36.04
N ARG A 50 9.09 -5.51 -36.02
CA ARG A 50 9.92 -5.51 -37.23
C ARG A 50 9.62 -6.73 -38.11
N LEU A 51 9.54 -7.92 -37.52
CA LEU A 51 9.18 -9.16 -38.23
C LEU A 51 7.78 -9.07 -38.85
N LEU A 52 6.80 -8.61 -38.07
CA LEU A 52 5.42 -8.47 -38.53
C LEU A 52 5.31 -7.48 -39.69
N LEU A 53 5.88 -6.28 -39.56
CA LEU A 53 5.77 -5.22 -40.58
C LEU A 53 6.52 -5.56 -41.87
N LEU A 54 7.73 -6.11 -41.79
CA LEU A 54 8.61 -6.27 -42.96
C LEU A 54 8.46 -7.60 -43.71
N TYR A 55 7.84 -8.62 -43.11
CA TYR A 55 7.81 -9.96 -43.69
C TYR A 55 6.41 -10.59 -43.69
N ILE A 56 5.67 -10.48 -42.57
CA ILE A 56 4.49 -11.32 -42.35
C ILE A 56 3.18 -10.63 -42.74
N LEU A 57 2.91 -9.43 -42.21
CA LEU A 57 1.64 -8.73 -42.40
C LEU A 57 1.32 -8.30 -43.86
N PRO A 58 2.29 -7.93 -44.72
CA PRO A 58 1.99 -7.61 -46.13
C PRO A 58 1.32 -8.75 -46.89
N ILE A 59 1.64 -10.00 -46.52
CA ILE A 59 1.08 -11.21 -47.11
C ILE A 59 -0.25 -11.55 -46.46
N ILE A 60 -0.32 -11.54 -45.12
CA ILE A 60 -1.52 -11.94 -44.38
C ILE A 60 -2.68 -10.96 -44.60
N LEU A 61 -2.41 -9.66 -44.65
CA LEU A 61 -3.45 -8.64 -44.76
C LEU A 61 -4.03 -8.50 -46.18
N LYS A 62 -3.38 -9.08 -47.18
CA LYS A 62 -3.84 -9.08 -48.57
C LYS A 62 -5.18 -9.81 -48.68
N ASN A 63 -6.17 -9.18 -49.30
CA ASN A 63 -7.56 -9.65 -49.44
C ASN A 63 -8.33 -9.80 -48.11
N ARG A 64 -7.82 -9.26 -46.98
CA ARG A 64 -8.48 -9.27 -45.66
C ARG A 64 -8.83 -7.89 -45.12
N LEU A 65 -8.33 -6.84 -45.78
CA LEU A 65 -8.60 -5.44 -45.50
C LEU A 65 -9.25 -4.79 -46.73
N PRO A 66 -10.02 -3.70 -46.56
CA PRO A 66 -10.43 -2.85 -47.68
C PRO A 66 -9.20 -2.39 -48.47
N ASP A 67 -9.32 -2.32 -49.79
CA ASP A 67 -8.19 -2.02 -50.69
C ASP A 67 -7.49 -0.71 -50.31
N GLU A 68 -8.24 0.33 -49.96
CA GLU A 68 -7.69 1.62 -49.55
C GLU A 68 -6.83 1.52 -48.28
N VAL A 69 -7.28 0.75 -47.29
CA VAL A 69 -6.56 0.52 -46.01
C VAL A 69 -5.34 -0.37 -46.23
N TYR A 70 -5.45 -1.39 -47.09
CA TYR A 70 -4.32 -2.25 -47.44
C TYR A 70 -3.23 -1.47 -48.19
N GLN A 71 -3.60 -0.67 -49.19
CA GLN A 71 -2.65 0.18 -49.92
C GLN A 71 -1.95 1.16 -48.97
N HIS A 72 -2.69 1.74 -48.01
CA HIS A 72 -2.11 2.60 -46.99
C HIS A 72 -1.08 1.88 -46.11
N PHE A 73 -1.38 0.66 -45.65
CA PHE A 73 -0.42 -0.19 -44.93
C PHE A 73 0.82 -0.54 -45.79
N ILE A 74 0.61 -0.85 -47.07
CA ILE A 74 1.71 -1.19 -47.98
C ILE A 74 2.66 -0.01 -48.19
N MET A 75 2.18 1.23 -48.20
CA MET A 75 3.04 2.41 -48.26
C MET A 75 4.02 2.47 -47.07
N LEU A 76 3.54 2.20 -45.86
CA LEU A 76 4.39 2.11 -44.65
C LEU A 76 5.39 0.96 -44.75
N HIS A 77 4.93 -0.22 -45.19
CA HIS A 77 5.80 -1.39 -45.37
C HIS A 77 6.93 -1.11 -46.37
N VAL A 78 6.60 -0.58 -47.56
CA VAL A 78 7.56 -0.32 -48.62
C VAL A 78 8.56 0.76 -48.20
N ALA A 79 8.10 1.88 -47.64
CA ALA A 79 8.98 2.95 -47.17
C ALA A 79 9.96 2.44 -46.09
N THR A 80 9.46 1.71 -45.10
CA THR A 80 10.30 1.13 -44.03
C THR A 80 11.25 0.05 -44.57
N ARG A 81 10.84 -0.74 -45.58
CA ARG A 81 11.67 -1.77 -46.21
C ARG A 81 12.83 -1.15 -46.99
N ILE A 82 12.57 -0.08 -47.73
CA ILE A 82 13.60 0.67 -48.46
C ILE A 82 14.64 1.21 -47.47
N LEU A 83 14.20 1.90 -46.41
CA LEU A 83 15.13 2.47 -45.43
C LEU A 83 15.83 1.42 -44.56
N SER A 84 15.27 0.22 -44.40
CA SER A 84 15.91 -0.89 -43.69
C SER A 84 16.97 -1.63 -44.51
N CYS A 85 17.01 -1.45 -45.83
CA CYS A 85 17.90 -2.20 -46.72
C CYS A 85 19.12 -1.35 -47.09
N LYS A 86 20.32 -1.78 -46.65
CA LYS A 86 21.60 -1.08 -46.91
C LYS A 86 21.82 -0.75 -48.39
N ARG A 87 21.60 -1.71 -49.28
CA ARG A 87 21.76 -1.52 -50.74
C ARG A 87 20.74 -0.53 -51.34
N SER A 88 19.57 -0.40 -50.70
CA SER A 88 18.53 0.50 -51.20
C SER A 88 18.82 1.95 -50.81
N VAL A 89 19.31 2.20 -49.60
CA VAL A 89 19.66 3.55 -49.11
C VAL A 89 20.94 4.12 -49.72
N GLU A 90 21.78 3.31 -50.36
CA GLU A 90 22.95 3.79 -51.14
C GLU A 90 22.54 4.72 -52.29
N LYS A 91 21.31 4.59 -52.80
CA LYS A 91 20.76 5.47 -53.84
C LYS A 91 19.85 6.51 -53.21
N GLU A 92 20.26 7.78 -53.24
CA GLU A 92 19.49 8.87 -52.64
C GLU A 92 18.06 8.97 -53.19
N ALA A 93 17.86 8.70 -54.49
CA ALA A 93 16.53 8.64 -55.11
C ALA A 93 15.57 7.66 -54.43
N ASN A 94 16.07 6.55 -53.88
CA ASN A 94 15.24 5.59 -53.14
C ASN A 94 14.85 6.15 -51.76
N ILE A 95 15.74 6.91 -51.12
CA ILE A 95 15.45 7.58 -49.84
C ILE A 95 14.39 8.67 -50.06
N ASP A 96 14.53 9.46 -51.12
CA ASP A 96 13.54 10.49 -51.50
C ASP A 96 12.17 9.89 -51.83
N TYR A 97 12.18 8.73 -52.50
CA TYR A 97 10.96 7.98 -52.74
C TYR A 97 10.32 7.47 -51.43
N ALA A 98 11.11 6.91 -50.51
CA ALA A 98 10.61 6.50 -49.20
C ALA A 98 10.07 7.68 -48.37
N HIS A 99 10.73 8.84 -48.42
CA HIS A 99 10.26 10.06 -47.78
C HIS A 99 8.94 10.57 -48.39
N SER A 100 8.81 10.51 -49.72
CA SER A 100 7.57 10.84 -50.43
C SER A 100 6.44 9.88 -50.04
N LEU A 101 6.73 8.59 -49.88
CA LEU A 101 5.77 7.59 -49.40
C LEU A 101 5.31 7.88 -47.96
N PHE A 102 6.21 8.24 -47.04
CA PHE A 102 5.83 8.63 -45.67
C PHE A 102 4.98 9.91 -45.65
N THR A 103 5.32 10.88 -46.50
CA THR A 103 4.54 12.12 -46.65
C THR A 103 3.13 11.82 -47.13
N LEU A 104 3.00 11.02 -48.19
CA LEU A 104 1.70 10.62 -48.74
C LEU A 104 0.92 9.73 -47.76
N PHE A 105 1.61 8.87 -46.99
CA PHE A 105 1.00 8.06 -45.93
C PHE A 105 0.35 8.95 -44.87
N ILE A 106 1.04 9.98 -44.38
CA ILE A 106 0.47 10.89 -43.37
C ILE A 106 -0.68 11.70 -43.94
N GLN A 107 -0.55 12.23 -45.17
CA GLN A 107 -1.63 12.98 -45.83
C GLN A 107 -2.91 12.14 -45.97
N LYS A 108 -2.79 10.89 -46.42
CA LYS A 108 -3.93 9.96 -46.56
C LYS A 108 -4.45 9.43 -45.23
N SER A 109 -3.65 9.45 -44.18
CA SER A 109 -4.07 8.90 -42.88
C SER A 109 -5.25 9.63 -42.25
N VAL A 110 -5.36 10.95 -42.48
CA VAL A 110 -6.47 11.77 -41.98
C VAL A 110 -7.78 11.46 -42.69
N SER A 111 -7.75 11.23 -44.01
CA SER A 111 -8.95 10.87 -44.77
C SER A 111 -9.43 9.45 -44.46
N ILE A 112 -8.51 8.52 -44.20
CA ILE A 112 -8.82 7.10 -43.96
C ILE A 112 -9.22 6.84 -42.49
N TYR A 113 -8.49 7.39 -41.52
CA TYR A 113 -8.68 7.08 -40.09
C TYR A 113 -9.15 8.28 -39.24
N GLY A 114 -9.22 9.48 -39.82
CA GLY A 114 -9.56 10.72 -39.11
C GLY A 114 -8.39 11.35 -38.35
N TYR A 115 -8.59 12.59 -37.89
CA TYR A 115 -7.56 13.38 -37.18
C TYR A 115 -7.01 12.72 -35.91
N GLN A 116 -7.77 11.83 -35.27
CA GLN A 116 -7.37 11.12 -34.04
C GLN A 116 -6.19 10.16 -34.26
N PHE A 117 -5.91 9.77 -35.50
CA PHE A 117 -4.81 8.87 -35.84
C PHE A 117 -3.45 9.58 -35.87
N LEU A 118 -3.42 10.91 -35.97
CA LEU A 118 -2.19 11.68 -35.97
C LEU A 118 -1.60 11.73 -34.56
N SER A 119 -0.39 11.17 -34.39
CA SER A 119 0.41 11.27 -33.17
C SER A 119 1.81 11.78 -33.47
N CYS A 120 2.55 12.23 -32.46
CA CYS A 120 3.95 12.64 -32.61
C CYS A 120 4.82 11.51 -33.20
N ASN A 121 4.51 10.24 -32.92
CA ASN A 121 5.23 9.11 -33.49
C ASN A 121 5.03 8.97 -35.00
N LEU A 122 3.85 9.34 -35.52
CA LEU A 122 3.63 9.40 -36.97
C LEU A 122 4.37 10.57 -37.60
N HIS A 123 4.45 11.72 -36.93
CA HIS A 123 5.23 12.86 -37.40
C HIS A 123 6.73 12.50 -37.54
N ASN A 124 7.25 11.70 -36.61
CA ASN A 124 8.65 11.24 -36.66
C ASN A 124 9.01 10.44 -37.92
N LEU A 125 8.02 9.82 -38.60
CA LEU A 125 8.25 9.12 -39.86
C LEU A 125 8.74 10.05 -40.98
N LEU A 126 8.36 11.33 -40.96
CA LEU A 126 8.83 12.32 -41.94
C LEU A 126 10.33 12.56 -41.81
N HIS A 127 10.86 12.49 -40.59
CA HIS A 127 12.27 12.74 -40.31
C HIS A 127 13.15 11.55 -40.70
N LEU A 128 12.61 10.32 -40.75
CA LEU A 128 13.38 9.10 -41.05
C LEU A 128 14.09 9.15 -42.40
N GLY A 129 13.47 9.75 -43.43
CA GLY A 129 14.11 9.91 -44.74
C GLY A 129 15.40 10.75 -44.64
N ASN A 130 15.30 11.93 -44.01
CA ASN A 130 16.43 12.85 -43.84
C ASN A 130 17.52 12.24 -42.94
N GLU A 131 17.13 11.55 -41.87
CA GLU A 131 18.06 10.86 -40.97
C GLU A 131 18.76 9.69 -41.67
N SER A 132 18.07 8.95 -42.54
CA SER A 132 18.68 7.91 -43.36
C SER A 132 19.66 8.44 -44.41
N LYS A 133 19.49 9.68 -44.91
CA LYS A 133 20.52 10.31 -45.75
C LYS A 133 21.82 10.54 -44.98
N ARG A 134 21.72 10.91 -43.70
CA ARG A 134 22.88 11.23 -42.86
C ARG A 134 23.54 9.99 -42.25
N LEU A 135 22.76 9.00 -41.83
CA LEU A 135 23.21 7.87 -41.00
C LEU A 135 23.13 6.51 -41.71
N GLY A 136 22.57 6.46 -42.92
CA GLY A 136 22.43 5.25 -43.72
C GLY A 136 21.15 4.45 -43.40
N ALA A 137 21.24 3.12 -43.44
CA ALA A 137 20.07 2.27 -43.21
C ALA A 137 19.58 2.38 -41.76
N LEU A 138 18.28 2.16 -41.52
CA LEU A 138 17.68 2.26 -40.18
C LEU A 138 18.41 1.42 -39.12
N GLU A 139 18.99 0.28 -39.49
CA GLU A 139 19.74 -0.58 -38.57
C GLU A 139 20.98 0.11 -37.98
N MET A 140 21.61 1.02 -38.73
CA MET A 140 22.87 1.68 -38.35
C MET A 140 22.72 2.66 -37.19
N PHE A 141 21.54 3.24 -37.04
CA PHE A 141 21.22 4.20 -35.98
C PHE A 141 20.04 3.74 -35.12
N SER A 142 19.67 2.47 -35.22
CA SER A 142 18.72 1.85 -34.30
C SER A 142 19.40 1.51 -32.97
N CYS A 143 18.66 1.60 -31.86
CA CYS A 143 19.17 1.26 -30.54
C CYS A 143 19.36 -0.26 -30.31
N PHE A 144 19.02 -1.13 -31.28
CA PHE A 144 19.11 -2.59 -31.13
C PHE A 144 20.55 -3.08 -30.87
N SER A 145 21.54 -2.48 -31.53
CA SER A 145 22.96 -2.86 -31.35
C SER A 145 23.48 -2.56 -29.94
N PHE A 146 22.99 -1.48 -29.33
CA PHE A 146 23.37 -1.08 -27.97
C PHE A 146 22.80 -2.05 -26.92
N GLU A 147 21.54 -2.46 -27.06
CA GLU A 147 20.91 -3.46 -26.18
C GLU A 147 21.65 -4.81 -26.23
N ASN A 148 22.05 -5.26 -27.42
CA ASN A 148 22.80 -6.51 -27.58
C ASN A 148 24.21 -6.44 -26.95
N HIS A 149 24.91 -5.32 -27.09
CA HIS A 149 26.26 -5.14 -26.53
C HIS A 149 26.26 -5.12 -24.99
N ILE A 150 25.22 -4.56 -24.36
CA ILE A 150 25.02 -4.64 -22.91
C ILE A 150 24.83 -6.10 -22.46
N GLY A 151 24.13 -6.92 -23.25
CA GLY A 151 23.97 -8.34 -22.98
C GLY A 151 25.30 -9.10 -22.97
N ILE A 152 26.20 -8.81 -23.91
CA ILE A 152 27.52 -9.46 -24.02
C ILE A 152 28.46 -9.04 -22.89
N LEU A 153 28.49 -7.76 -22.52
CA LEU A 153 29.33 -7.25 -21.43
C LEU A 153 29.02 -7.92 -20.09
N LYS A 154 27.75 -8.30 -19.85
CA LYS A 154 27.36 -9.05 -18.66
C LYS A 154 27.95 -10.46 -18.62
N ASN A 155 28.09 -11.11 -19.77
CA ASN A 155 28.61 -12.48 -19.86
C ASN A 155 30.14 -12.53 -19.79
N LEU A 156 30.85 -11.51 -20.31
CA LEU A 156 32.32 -11.47 -20.35
C LEU A 156 32.99 -11.14 -19.01
N ALA A 157 32.27 -10.63 -18.02
CA ALA A 157 32.88 -10.29 -16.75
C ALA A 157 33.46 -11.51 -15.99
N CYS A 158 33.16 -12.76 -16.41
CA CYS A 158 33.22 -13.99 -15.62
C CYS A 158 34.43 -14.97 -15.76
N TYR A 159 35.60 -14.58 -15.18
CA TYR A 159 36.83 -15.29 -14.69
C TYR A 159 37.64 -16.36 -15.48
N THR A 160 38.97 -16.20 -15.36
CA THR A 160 40.11 -17.09 -15.68
C THR A 160 40.63 -17.90 -14.46
N LYS A 161 41.20 -19.12 -14.64
CA LYS A 161 41.58 -20.11 -13.60
C LYS A 161 43.09 -20.16 -13.23
N LEU A 162 43.39 -20.58 -11.99
CA LEU A 162 44.72 -20.92 -11.40
C LEU A 162 44.89 -22.45 -11.18
N ASP A 163 46.12 -22.90 -10.86
CA ASP A 163 46.57 -24.31 -10.73
C ASP A 163 45.61 -25.22 -9.90
N PRO A 164 45.21 -26.41 -10.39
CA PRO A 164 44.13 -27.20 -9.80
C PRO A 164 44.43 -27.91 -8.47
N THR A 165 45.68 -28.00 -8.03
CA THR A 165 46.06 -28.86 -6.89
C THR A 165 46.22 -28.13 -5.56
N LEU A 166 46.30 -26.81 -5.57
CA LEU A 166 46.46 -25.98 -4.37
C LEU A 166 45.24 -25.09 -4.23
N GLU A 167 44.23 -25.54 -3.47
CA GLU A 167 42.95 -24.84 -3.41
C GLU A 167 43.13 -23.40 -2.88
N PHE A 168 43.99 -23.16 -1.87
CA PHE A 168 44.27 -21.82 -1.34
C PHE A 168 45.69 -21.64 -0.74
N TYR A 169 46.49 -20.69 -1.24
CA TYR A 169 47.79 -20.30 -0.64
C TYR A 169 47.66 -19.48 0.66
N ARG A 170 46.53 -18.79 0.83
CA ARG A 170 46.21 -17.94 1.97
C ARG A 170 44.74 -18.13 2.35
N VAL A 171 44.47 -18.40 3.61
CA VAL A 171 43.11 -18.49 4.16
C VAL A 171 42.93 -17.38 5.18
N GLN A 172 41.92 -16.54 4.96
CA GLN A 172 41.62 -15.40 5.81
C GLN A 172 40.19 -15.53 6.33
N TYR A 173 40.03 -15.58 7.64
CA TYR A 173 38.74 -15.49 8.30
C TYR A 173 38.52 -14.05 8.73
N LEU A 174 37.38 -13.50 8.36
CA LEU A 174 36.95 -12.14 8.68
C LEU A 174 35.58 -12.22 9.35
N CYS A 175 35.32 -11.31 10.29
CA CYS A 175 33.94 -11.05 10.67
C CYS A 175 33.18 -10.55 9.42
N PRO A 176 31.92 -11.00 9.18
CA PRO A 176 31.12 -10.50 8.06
C PRO A 176 30.94 -8.98 8.08
N HIS A 177 31.02 -8.38 9.27
CA HIS A 177 30.94 -6.93 9.47
C HIS A 177 32.28 -6.20 9.27
N ASN A 178 33.42 -6.90 9.12
CA ASN A 178 34.74 -6.26 9.00
C ASN A 178 34.90 -5.53 7.65
N ASN A 179 35.20 -4.23 7.73
CA ASN A 179 35.31 -3.33 6.59
C ASN A 179 36.75 -3.12 6.06
N SER A 180 37.75 -3.85 6.59
CA SER A 180 39.14 -3.69 6.17
C SER A 180 39.39 -4.30 4.78
N GLY A 181 38.95 -3.58 3.74
CA GLY A 181 39.38 -3.74 2.36
C GLY A 181 38.65 -4.79 1.55
N SER A 182 37.35 -4.59 1.30
CA SER A 182 36.66 -5.26 0.18
C SER A 182 37.27 -4.79 -1.15
N ARG A 183 38.45 -5.34 -1.49
CA ARG A 183 38.94 -5.36 -2.85
C ARG A 183 38.05 -6.35 -3.61
N ASN A 184 37.34 -5.80 -4.59
CA ASN A 184 36.55 -6.49 -5.59
C ASN A 184 37.11 -7.88 -5.93
N ARG A 185 36.36 -8.94 -5.57
CA ARG A 185 36.44 -10.21 -6.29
C ARG A 185 35.44 -10.13 -7.44
N PRO A 186 35.85 -10.32 -8.70
CA PRO A 186 34.89 -10.66 -9.74
C PRO A 186 34.04 -11.92 -9.40
N ASN A 187 32.85 -12.00 -9.99
CA ASN A 187 32.13 -13.15 -10.59
C ASN A 187 31.28 -14.23 -9.92
N LEU A 188 30.22 -14.46 -10.72
CA LEU A 188 29.22 -15.51 -10.90
C LEU A 188 28.41 -15.88 -9.67
N ASP A 189 27.11 -15.56 -9.79
CA ASP A 189 26.03 -16.02 -8.91
C ASP A 189 26.00 -15.46 -7.49
N LYS A 190 26.08 -14.14 -7.35
CA LYS A 190 25.61 -13.47 -6.12
C LYS A 190 24.17 -12.98 -6.23
N ARG A 191 23.35 -13.38 -5.26
CA ARG A 191 22.06 -12.75 -4.92
C ARG A 191 22.25 -11.24 -4.68
N PRO A 192 21.32 -10.36 -5.12
CA PRO A 192 21.52 -8.91 -5.12
C PRO A 192 21.63 -8.26 -3.73
N ASN A 193 21.13 -8.90 -2.66
CA ASN A 193 21.04 -8.27 -1.33
C ASN A 193 21.83 -9.09 -0.30
N GLN A 194 23.12 -8.80 -0.16
CA GLN A 194 23.87 -9.15 1.05
C GLN A 194 23.83 -7.94 1.99
N ASN A 195 22.74 -7.77 2.75
CA ASN A 195 22.63 -6.76 3.79
C ASN A 195 23.45 -7.20 5.01
N ILE A 196 24.77 -7.07 4.90
CA ILE A 196 25.65 -7.15 6.05
C ILE A 196 26.11 -5.71 6.28
N MET A 197 25.56 -5.05 7.32
CA MET A 197 26.03 -3.72 7.71
C MET A 197 27.51 -3.84 8.11
N ALA A 198 28.41 -3.22 7.37
CA ALA A 198 29.80 -3.18 7.79
C ALA A 198 29.91 -2.35 9.08
N CYS A 199 30.50 -2.92 10.13
CA CYS A 199 30.87 -2.21 11.34
C CYS A 199 32.40 -2.22 11.37
N ASP A 200 33.04 -1.05 11.46
CA ASP A 200 34.51 -0.91 11.37
C ASP A 200 35.25 -1.62 12.52
N PHE A 201 35.35 -2.96 12.45
CA PHE A 201 36.05 -3.79 13.42
C PHE A 201 36.96 -4.80 12.73
N PRO A 202 38.26 -4.82 13.07
CA PRO A 202 39.28 -5.57 12.35
C PRO A 202 39.38 -7.03 12.85
N VAL A 203 38.26 -7.72 13.08
CA VAL A 203 38.32 -9.14 13.44
C VAL A 203 38.80 -9.92 12.22
N GLN A 204 40.03 -10.43 12.32
CA GLN A 204 40.72 -11.10 11.24
C GLN A 204 41.68 -12.15 11.77
N ILE A 205 41.62 -13.35 11.18
CA ILE A 205 42.60 -14.41 11.38
C ILE A 205 43.18 -14.78 10.01
N ASN A 206 44.48 -14.60 9.84
CA ASN A 206 45.19 -14.91 8.60
C ASN A 206 46.05 -16.16 8.76
N PHE A 207 45.72 -17.21 8.01
CA PHE A 207 46.58 -18.37 7.83
C PHE A 207 47.31 -18.26 6.49
N VAL A 208 48.64 -18.32 6.52
CA VAL A 208 49.48 -18.32 5.32
C VAL A 208 50.26 -19.63 5.29
N PHE A 209 50.26 -20.31 4.14
CA PHE A 209 51.05 -21.52 3.98
C PHE A 209 52.54 -21.16 3.90
N ASP A 210 53.32 -21.62 4.87
CA ASP A 210 54.77 -21.48 4.85
C ASP A 210 55.37 -22.65 4.07
N LYS A 211 56.05 -22.32 2.97
CA LYS A 211 56.60 -23.30 2.03
C LYS A 211 57.81 -24.04 2.61
N GLU A 212 58.53 -23.47 3.57
CA GLU A 212 59.68 -24.11 4.19
C GLU A 212 59.25 -25.10 5.28
N ILE A 213 58.17 -24.79 6.00
CA ILE A 213 57.66 -25.61 7.12
C ILE A 213 56.58 -26.61 6.65
N GLY A 214 56.00 -26.40 5.47
CA GLY A 214 54.95 -27.25 4.91
C GLY A 214 53.63 -27.19 5.70
N LYS A 215 53.41 -26.13 6.48
CA LYS A 215 52.22 -25.94 7.33
C LYS A 215 51.69 -24.52 7.22
N PHE A 216 50.42 -24.34 7.58
CA PHE A 216 49.82 -23.02 7.73
C PHE A 216 50.23 -22.38 9.06
N VAL A 217 50.72 -21.14 9.00
CA VAL A 217 51.07 -20.31 10.17
C VAL A 217 50.13 -19.12 10.27
N ILE A 218 49.81 -18.75 11.51
CA ILE A 218 48.93 -17.61 11.82
C ILE A 218 49.77 -16.33 11.75
N LYS A 219 49.51 -15.51 10.72
CA LYS A 219 50.22 -14.24 10.50
C LYS A 219 49.57 -13.06 11.24
N THR A 220 48.28 -13.14 11.54
CA THR A 220 47.52 -12.08 12.21
C THR A 220 46.33 -12.70 12.93
N CYS A 221 46.06 -12.30 14.17
CA CYS A 221 44.92 -12.77 14.96
C CYS A 221 44.35 -11.61 15.79
N VAL A 222 43.15 -11.15 15.45
CA VAL A 222 42.40 -10.12 16.19
C VAL A 222 40.97 -10.64 16.42
N LEU A 223 40.54 -10.73 17.68
CA LEU A 223 39.31 -11.45 18.08
C LEU A 223 38.25 -10.58 18.80
N GLU A 224 38.52 -9.30 19.05
CA GLU A 224 37.61 -8.44 19.81
C GLU A 224 36.36 -8.00 19.02
N HIS A 225 35.17 -8.24 19.59
CA HIS A 225 33.88 -7.78 19.07
C HIS A 225 33.20 -6.90 20.13
N LYS A 226 32.88 -5.63 19.82
CA LYS A 226 32.28 -4.69 20.82
C LYS A 226 30.85 -4.23 20.54
N ASN A 227 30.34 -4.32 19.30
CA ASN A 227 29.05 -3.70 18.93
C ASN A 227 28.07 -4.62 18.17
N HIS A 228 28.26 -5.94 18.20
CA HIS A 228 27.17 -6.86 17.84
C HIS A 228 27.17 -8.10 18.74
N PRO A 229 25.98 -8.56 19.19
CA PRO A 229 25.88 -9.68 20.10
C PRO A 229 26.28 -11.00 19.44
N VAL A 230 27.24 -11.70 20.02
CA VAL A 230 27.71 -13.04 19.61
C VAL A 230 27.04 -14.09 20.51
N SER A 231 25.72 -14.23 20.38
CA SER A 231 24.95 -15.24 21.15
C SER A 231 24.63 -16.45 20.27
N ALA A 232 24.47 -17.63 20.90
CA ALA A 232 24.07 -18.85 20.21
C ALA A 232 22.71 -18.73 19.51
N GLU A 233 21.79 -17.92 20.04
CA GLU A 233 20.48 -17.62 19.43
C GLU A 233 20.61 -16.79 18.15
N ASN A 234 21.49 -15.79 18.12
CA ASN A 234 21.70 -14.97 16.92
C ASN A 234 22.24 -15.81 15.75
N VAL A 235 23.14 -16.75 16.04
CA VAL A 235 23.70 -17.68 15.04
C VAL A 235 22.63 -18.56 14.39
N LYS A 236 21.54 -18.92 15.11
CA LYS A 236 20.43 -19.72 14.56
C LYS A 236 19.66 -18.98 13.46
N THR A 237 19.65 -17.65 13.48
CA THR A 237 18.93 -16.80 12.51
C THR A 237 19.75 -16.44 11.26
N TYR A 238 21.01 -16.91 11.17
CA TYR A 238 21.88 -16.60 10.04
C TYR A 238 21.36 -17.19 8.73
N ALA A 239 21.58 -16.49 7.61
CA ALA A 239 21.07 -16.88 6.29
C ALA A 239 21.38 -18.34 5.89
N ARG A 240 22.55 -18.87 6.31
CA ARG A 240 22.93 -20.27 6.07
C ARG A 240 22.13 -21.29 6.88
N LYS A 241 21.52 -20.88 8.00
CA LYS A 241 20.67 -21.73 8.87
C LYS A 241 19.17 -21.50 8.66
N ARG A 242 18.77 -20.50 7.86
CA ARG A 242 17.36 -20.18 7.50
C ARG A 242 16.82 -20.99 6.31
N HIS A 243 17.39 -22.15 6.02
CA HIS A 243 16.90 -23.00 4.92
C HIS A 243 15.68 -23.81 5.37
N MET A 244 14.62 -23.77 4.55
CA MET A 244 13.43 -24.58 4.74
C MET A 244 13.66 -26.00 4.21
N VAL A 245 13.22 -27.00 4.97
CA VAL A 245 13.10 -28.39 4.48
C VAL A 245 11.95 -28.45 3.47
N ALA A 246 12.03 -29.33 2.46
CA ALA A 246 11.06 -29.40 1.36
C ALA A 246 9.59 -29.41 1.83
N GLU A 247 9.25 -30.23 2.82
CA GLU A 247 7.90 -30.31 3.40
C GLU A 247 7.41 -28.98 4.00
N SER A 248 8.31 -28.26 4.68
CA SER A 248 7.97 -26.95 5.26
C SER A 248 7.78 -25.89 4.18
N LEU A 249 8.53 -25.99 3.07
CA LEU A 249 8.46 -25.08 1.95
C LEU A 249 7.15 -25.26 1.17
N ASP A 250 6.72 -26.50 0.96
CA ASP A 250 5.48 -26.80 0.25
C ASP A 250 4.26 -26.36 1.08
N PHE A 251 4.26 -26.64 2.38
CA PHE A 251 3.25 -26.10 3.31
C PHE A 251 3.19 -24.57 3.27
N ALA A 252 4.34 -23.90 3.25
CA ALA A 252 4.39 -22.45 3.18
C ALA A 252 3.86 -21.91 1.83
N LYS A 253 4.22 -22.54 0.71
CA LYS A 253 3.72 -22.17 -0.62
C LYS A 253 2.20 -22.33 -0.71
N GLU A 254 1.66 -23.47 -0.29
CA GLU A 254 0.21 -23.74 -0.29
C GLU A 254 -0.53 -22.71 0.56
N ALA A 255 -0.06 -22.47 1.80
CA ALA A 255 -0.66 -21.49 2.69
C ALA A 255 -0.63 -20.08 2.09
N LEU A 256 0.49 -19.68 1.47
CA LEU A 256 0.64 -18.36 0.85
C LEU A 256 -0.22 -18.18 -0.40
N VAL A 257 -0.40 -19.23 -1.22
CA VAL A 257 -1.30 -19.22 -2.38
C VAL A 257 -2.76 -19.06 -1.94
N VAL A 258 -3.15 -19.66 -0.82
CA VAL A 258 -4.49 -19.51 -0.22
C VAL A 258 -4.65 -18.18 0.52
N GLY A 259 -3.61 -17.32 0.56
CA GLY A 259 -3.67 -15.97 1.12
C GLY A 259 -3.31 -15.86 2.60
N ALA A 260 -2.63 -16.85 3.18
CA ALA A 260 -2.21 -16.80 4.57
C ALA A 260 -1.29 -15.60 4.88
N GLN A 261 -1.47 -15.01 6.06
CA GLN A 261 -0.65 -13.90 6.53
C GLN A 261 0.79 -14.39 6.85
N PRO A 262 1.85 -13.81 6.24
CA PRO A 262 3.23 -14.24 6.43
C PRO A 262 3.67 -14.27 7.91
N THR A 263 3.23 -13.32 8.73
CA THR A 263 3.59 -13.22 10.16
C THR A 263 3.03 -14.39 10.98
N ARG A 264 1.80 -14.81 10.71
CA ARG A 264 1.18 -15.98 11.38
C ARG A 264 1.78 -17.28 10.89
N LEU A 265 2.05 -17.37 9.59
CA LEU A 265 2.69 -18.53 8.97
C LEU A 265 4.10 -18.76 9.53
N ARG A 266 4.86 -17.69 9.80
CA ARG A 266 6.16 -17.77 10.48
C ARG A 266 6.07 -18.47 11.84
N GLY A 267 5.11 -18.09 12.68
CA GLY A 267 4.91 -18.69 14.00
C GLY A 267 4.51 -20.17 13.93
N LEU A 268 3.70 -20.54 12.92
CA LEU A 268 3.32 -21.92 12.64
C LEU A 268 4.51 -22.76 12.14
N LEU A 269 5.33 -22.21 11.24
CA LEU A 269 6.53 -22.86 10.72
C LEU A 269 7.58 -23.09 11.81
N LEU A 270 7.73 -22.14 12.74
CA LEU A 270 8.59 -22.31 13.91
C LEU A 270 8.08 -23.44 14.82
N LYS A 271 6.78 -23.46 15.14
CA LYS A 271 6.21 -24.48 16.05
C LYS A 271 6.17 -25.88 15.44
N LYS A 272 5.90 -26.01 14.14
CA LYS A 272 5.66 -27.29 13.47
C LYS A 272 6.93 -27.90 12.87
N TYR A 273 7.86 -27.06 12.42
CA TYR A 273 9.04 -27.49 11.66
C TYR A 273 10.37 -26.92 12.19
N ASP A 274 10.38 -26.33 13.40
CA ASP A 274 11.55 -25.67 14.03
C ASP A 274 12.27 -24.68 13.09
N SER A 275 11.51 -24.06 12.19
CA SER A 275 12.06 -23.25 11.11
C SER A 275 12.21 -21.79 11.57
N HIS A 276 13.44 -21.38 11.85
CA HIS A 276 13.80 -20.04 12.31
C HIS A 276 13.85 -19.00 11.16
N LEU A 277 12.73 -18.77 10.49
CA LEU A 277 12.59 -17.81 9.39
C LEU A 277 12.36 -16.38 9.89
N ILE A 278 12.64 -15.39 9.03
CA ILE A 278 12.19 -14.01 9.22
C ILE A 278 10.98 -13.73 8.31
N SER A 279 10.13 -12.77 8.68
CA SER A 279 8.93 -12.43 7.90
C SER A 279 9.24 -12.05 6.44
N LYS A 280 10.43 -11.46 6.18
CA LYS A 280 10.91 -11.11 4.83
C LYS A 280 11.05 -12.34 3.91
N ASP A 281 11.43 -13.50 4.43
CA ASP A 281 11.59 -14.72 3.63
C ASP A 281 10.24 -15.20 3.08
N LEU A 282 9.18 -15.14 3.90
CA LEU A 282 7.82 -15.53 3.51
C LEU A 282 7.14 -14.49 2.60
N ILE A 283 7.45 -13.21 2.79
CA ILE A 283 6.99 -12.14 1.89
C ILE A 283 7.62 -12.28 0.52
N ASN A 284 8.93 -12.54 0.44
CA ASN A 284 9.64 -12.79 -0.82
C ASN A 284 9.10 -14.04 -1.52
N LEU A 285 8.81 -15.10 -0.76
CA LEU A 285 8.19 -16.30 -1.30
C LEU A 285 6.79 -15.99 -1.86
N LYS A 286 5.97 -15.25 -1.11
CA LYS A 286 4.64 -14.80 -1.58
C LYS A 286 4.75 -13.98 -2.87
N GLN A 287 5.65 -13.00 -2.90
CA GLN A 287 5.90 -12.16 -4.09
C GLN A 287 6.40 -12.97 -5.29
N SER A 288 7.22 -14.00 -5.08
CA SER A 288 7.66 -14.90 -6.16
C SER A 288 6.52 -15.76 -6.72
N LEU A 289 5.51 -16.07 -5.90
CA LEU A 289 4.33 -16.84 -6.29
C LEU A 289 3.26 -15.96 -6.95
N THR A 290 3.14 -14.69 -6.54
CA THR A 290 2.12 -13.75 -7.04
C THR A 290 2.64 -12.82 -8.15
N GLY A 291 3.94 -12.79 -8.41
CA GLY A 291 4.61 -11.83 -9.30
C GLY A 291 4.95 -10.49 -8.61
N LYS A 292 6.03 -9.83 -9.07
CA LYS A 292 6.30 -8.41 -8.81
C LYS A 292 5.79 -7.62 -10.02
N ASP A 293 4.71 -6.87 -9.85
CA ASP A 293 4.23 -5.97 -10.90
C ASP A 293 4.97 -4.63 -10.77
N GLU A 294 6.11 -4.47 -11.45
CA GLU A 294 6.91 -3.23 -11.41
C GLU A 294 6.08 -2.01 -11.89
N ASP A 295 5.08 -2.28 -12.74
CA ASP A 295 4.03 -1.35 -13.17
C ASP A 295 3.17 -0.83 -12.00
N GLU A 296 2.79 -1.68 -11.03
CA GLU A 296 1.95 -1.30 -9.88
C GLU A 296 2.65 -0.24 -9.00
N TRP A 297 3.95 -0.39 -8.74
CA TRP A 297 4.72 0.61 -8.00
C TRP A 297 4.93 1.90 -8.78
N GLN A 298 5.20 1.82 -10.09
CA GLN A 298 5.31 3.02 -10.94
C GLN A 298 4.01 3.81 -10.95
N GLN A 299 2.86 3.13 -11.08
CA GLN A 299 1.54 3.77 -11.05
C GLN A 299 1.21 4.33 -9.66
N THR A 300 1.55 3.61 -8.58
CA THR A 300 1.42 4.09 -7.20
C THR A 300 2.18 5.41 -7.02
N VAL A 301 3.46 5.45 -7.45
CA VAL A 301 4.29 6.67 -7.37
C VAL A 301 3.70 7.80 -8.22
N ALA A 302 3.17 7.50 -9.40
CA ALA A 302 2.53 8.52 -10.24
C ALA A 302 1.31 9.17 -9.56
N ILE A 303 0.46 8.38 -8.90
CA ILE A 303 -0.70 8.89 -8.15
C ILE A 303 -0.26 9.75 -6.96
N LEU A 304 0.76 9.30 -6.23
CA LEU A 304 1.29 10.04 -5.08
C LEU A 304 1.92 11.38 -5.51
N ARG A 305 2.66 11.40 -6.63
CA ARG A 305 3.21 12.63 -7.21
C ARG A 305 2.12 13.58 -7.72
N GLU A 306 1.04 13.04 -8.28
CA GLU A 306 -0.12 13.85 -8.70
C GLU A 306 -0.69 14.65 -7.51
N LEU A 307 -0.82 14.03 -6.33
CA LEU A 307 -1.25 14.72 -5.11
C LEU A 307 -0.26 15.80 -4.66
N GLU A 308 1.03 15.55 -4.79
CA GLU A 308 2.07 16.53 -4.46
C GLU A 308 2.11 17.70 -5.47
N ASP A 309 1.86 17.43 -6.75
CA ASP A 309 1.84 18.43 -7.82
C ASP A 309 0.59 19.33 -7.74
N GLU A 310 -0.55 18.81 -7.27
CA GLU A 310 -1.73 19.62 -6.95
C GLU A 310 -1.39 20.75 -5.96
N ASN A 311 -0.43 20.55 -5.05
CA ASN A 311 0.01 21.60 -4.13
C ASN A 311 0.71 22.76 -4.86
N ARG A 312 1.54 22.45 -5.87
CA ARG A 312 2.35 23.45 -6.59
C ARG A 312 1.50 24.37 -7.48
N ARG A 313 0.39 23.84 -8.02
CA ARG A 313 -0.58 24.64 -8.80
C ARG A 313 -1.28 25.67 -7.93
N ASN A 314 -1.54 25.34 -6.66
CA ASN A 314 -2.20 26.25 -5.71
C ASN A 314 -1.25 27.35 -5.17
N ASP A 315 0.06 27.11 -5.16
CA ASP A 315 1.08 28.09 -4.75
C ASP A 315 1.24 29.26 -5.74
N GLN A 316 0.95 29.06 -7.03
CA GLN A 316 1.06 30.13 -8.04
C GLN A 316 -0.02 31.21 -7.90
N ASP A 317 -1.06 30.98 -7.09
CA ASP A 317 -2.24 31.86 -6.95
C ASP A 317 -2.30 32.59 -5.59
N SER A 318 -1.38 32.30 -4.65
CA SER A 318 -1.39 32.95 -3.34
C SER A 318 -0.01 33.04 -2.68
N GLY A 319 0.43 34.27 -2.39
CA GLY A 319 1.74 34.59 -1.83
C GLY A 319 2.06 33.90 -0.49
N GLU A 320 3.35 33.82 -0.21
CA GLU A 320 3.96 33.13 0.95
C GLU A 320 3.36 33.59 2.29
N ASN A 321 2.46 32.78 2.86
CA ASN A 321 1.97 32.91 4.22
C ASN A 321 1.94 31.53 4.88
N LYS A 322 2.24 31.44 6.19
CA LYS A 322 2.21 30.19 7.00
C LYS A 322 0.83 29.48 6.98
N GLU A 323 -0.22 30.20 6.63
CA GLU A 323 -1.56 29.63 6.46
C GLU A 323 -1.70 28.77 5.18
N ASN A 324 -0.84 28.99 4.17
CA ASN A 324 -0.80 28.18 2.94
C ASN A 324 -0.15 26.80 3.15
N GLU A 325 0.78 26.63 4.10
CA GLU A 325 1.29 25.29 4.47
C GLU A 325 0.19 24.39 5.07
N ARG A 326 -0.80 25.00 5.73
CA ARG A 326 -1.99 24.30 6.25
C ARG A 326 -2.99 23.88 5.17
N ARG A 327 -2.77 24.28 3.92
CA ARG A 327 -3.67 24.07 2.77
C ARG A 327 -3.13 23.08 1.73
N LYS A 328 -2.08 22.32 2.06
CA LYS A 328 -1.47 21.34 1.15
C LYS A 328 -1.91 19.91 1.46
N ASN A 329 -2.01 19.10 0.41
CA ASN A 329 -1.98 17.64 0.48
C ASN A 329 -0.66 17.20 1.11
N VAL A 330 -0.71 16.16 1.93
CA VAL A 330 0.46 15.55 2.59
C VAL A 330 0.62 14.15 2.04
N VAL A 331 1.82 13.82 1.58
CA VAL A 331 2.20 12.48 1.13
C VAL A 331 3.53 12.15 1.80
N GLN A 332 3.63 10.98 2.40
CA GLN A 332 4.87 10.54 3.04
C GLN A 332 5.04 9.03 2.89
N VAL A 333 6.19 8.64 2.37
CA VAL A 333 6.58 7.22 2.21
C VAL A 333 7.59 6.90 3.30
N VAL A 334 7.21 6.03 4.22
CA VAL A 334 8.07 5.56 5.32
C VAL A 334 8.89 4.40 4.79
N GLN A 335 10.21 4.47 4.95
CA GLN A 335 11.15 3.45 4.48
C GLN A 335 12.04 2.97 5.63
N ASP A 336 12.52 1.72 5.55
CA ASP A 336 13.55 1.21 6.45
C ASP A 336 14.96 1.63 6.00
N SER A 337 15.97 1.26 6.79
CA SER A 337 17.39 1.53 6.48
C SER A 337 17.87 0.90 5.18
N ASP A 338 17.17 -0.12 4.67
CA ASP A 338 17.48 -0.81 3.43
C ASP A 338 16.72 -0.20 2.22
N GLY A 339 15.93 0.86 2.43
CA GLY A 339 15.12 1.53 1.42
C GLY A 339 13.80 0.81 1.09
N GLU A 340 13.38 -0.16 1.89
CA GLU A 340 12.09 -0.84 1.70
C GLU A 340 10.94 0.01 2.22
N VAL A 341 9.86 0.10 1.44
CA VAL A 341 8.64 0.81 1.86
C VAL A 341 7.97 0.05 3.01
N LEU A 342 7.96 0.68 4.19
CA LEU A 342 7.28 0.23 5.39
C LEU A 342 5.85 0.78 5.49
N GLY A 343 5.64 2.00 4.98
CA GLY A 343 4.31 2.58 4.98
C GLY A 343 4.13 3.72 3.98
N ILE A 344 2.88 4.00 3.64
CA ILE A 344 2.47 5.06 2.74
C ILE A 344 1.36 5.83 3.42
N TYR A 345 1.67 7.07 3.79
CA TYR A 345 0.72 8.04 4.31
C TYR A 345 0.28 8.98 3.20
N PHE A 346 -1.01 9.27 3.14
CA PHE A 346 -1.49 10.43 2.40
C PHE A 346 -2.71 11.02 3.07
N GLN A 347 -2.82 12.34 2.96
CA GLN A 347 -3.94 13.12 3.47
C GLN A 347 -4.17 14.32 2.56
N THR A 348 -5.37 14.46 2.01
CA THR A 348 -5.70 15.61 1.16
C THR A 348 -5.90 16.87 1.98
N GLU A 349 -5.70 18.04 1.37
CA GLU A 349 -6.05 19.35 1.95
C GLU A 349 -7.49 19.35 2.49
N SER A 350 -8.41 18.77 1.71
CA SER A 350 -9.82 18.72 2.05
C SER A 350 -10.08 17.96 3.36
N GLN A 351 -9.33 16.90 3.63
CA GLN A 351 -9.41 16.13 4.87
C GLN A 351 -8.78 16.88 6.05
N ARG A 352 -7.70 17.64 5.84
CA ARG A 352 -7.10 18.49 6.88
C ARG A 352 -8.07 19.59 7.32
N LYS A 353 -8.69 20.27 6.36
CA LYS A 353 -9.77 21.24 6.60
C LYS A 353 -10.97 20.60 7.28
N LEU A 354 -11.23 19.33 7.02
CA LEU A 354 -12.31 18.61 7.67
C LEU A 354 -11.96 18.29 9.12
N TYR A 355 -10.75 17.82 9.39
CA TYR A 355 -10.27 17.54 10.75
C TYR A 355 -10.37 18.78 11.64
N SER A 356 -10.04 19.97 11.15
CA SER A 356 -10.18 21.19 11.95
C SER A 356 -11.63 21.52 12.35
N GLN A 357 -12.62 20.94 11.68
CA GLN A 357 -14.05 21.13 11.97
C GLN A 357 -14.64 20.01 12.84
N ILE A 358 -14.18 18.77 12.66
CA ILE A 358 -14.84 17.58 13.23
C ILE A 358 -13.89 16.67 14.03
N GLY A 359 -12.65 17.10 14.25
CA GLY A 359 -11.57 16.32 14.87
C GLY A 359 -11.70 16.11 16.38
N THR A 360 -12.73 16.65 17.03
CA THR A 360 -12.90 16.56 18.50
C THR A 360 -12.96 15.12 19.01
N VAL A 361 -13.56 14.22 18.24
CA VAL A 361 -13.62 12.78 18.53
C VAL A 361 -13.03 12.01 17.37
N LEU A 362 -11.93 11.30 17.62
CA LEU A 362 -11.27 10.45 16.64
C LEU A 362 -11.52 8.98 16.91
N GLN A 363 -11.85 8.23 15.86
CA GLN A 363 -11.85 6.78 15.86
C GLN A 363 -10.67 6.28 15.04
N MET A 364 -9.91 5.33 15.57
CA MET A 364 -8.81 4.67 14.86
C MET A 364 -9.04 3.17 14.87
N ASP A 365 -8.76 2.52 13.75
CA ASP A 365 -8.72 1.07 13.61
C ASP A 365 -8.08 0.72 12.26
N GLY A 366 -7.43 -0.44 12.22
CA GLY A 366 -6.72 -0.99 11.07
C GLY A 366 -7.50 -2.12 10.40
N THR A 367 -7.40 -2.22 9.08
CA THR A 367 -7.96 -3.38 8.35
C THR A 367 -6.94 -4.05 7.45
N TYR A 368 -6.97 -5.37 7.44
CA TYR A 368 -6.17 -6.23 6.56
C TYR A 368 -6.92 -6.63 5.28
N ASP A 369 -6.20 -7.31 4.38
CA ASP A 369 -6.67 -7.85 3.09
C ASP A 369 -7.22 -6.77 2.14
N THR A 370 -6.63 -5.58 2.18
CA THR A 370 -7.04 -4.46 1.33
C THR A 370 -6.29 -4.40 0.00
N ASN A 371 -5.09 -4.99 -0.06
CA ASN A 371 -4.22 -4.97 -1.24
C ASN A 371 -3.43 -6.28 -1.36
N ASN A 372 -2.96 -6.58 -2.57
CA ASN A 372 -2.19 -7.75 -2.96
C ASN A 372 -0.77 -7.78 -2.36
N LEU A 373 -0.22 -6.61 -2.01
CA LEU A 373 1.08 -6.43 -1.37
C LEU A 373 1.06 -6.74 0.14
N GLY A 374 -0.12 -6.88 0.74
CA GLY A 374 -0.31 -7.26 2.13
C GLY A 374 -0.11 -6.14 3.15
N PHE A 375 -0.17 -4.87 2.73
CA PHE A 375 -0.22 -3.75 3.67
C PHE A 375 -1.56 -3.74 4.41
N SER A 376 -1.54 -3.47 5.71
CA SER A 376 -2.73 -3.11 6.47
C SER A 376 -3.07 -1.64 6.23
N LEU A 377 -4.36 -1.31 6.17
CA LEU A 377 -4.85 0.04 5.93
C LEU A 377 -5.50 0.60 7.20
N TYR A 378 -4.88 1.63 7.77
CA TYR A 378 -5.37 2.39 8.90
C TYR A 378 -6.13 3.63 8.46
N HIS A 379 -7.14 3.98 9.25
CA HIS A 379 -7.89 5.22 9.09
C HIS A 379 -8.06 5.92 10.44
N LEU A 380 -8.00 7.25 10.42
CA LEU A 380 -8.66 8.06 11.44
C LEU A 380 -10.00 8.54 10.87
N LEU A 381 -11.09 8.28 11.59
CA LEU A 381 -12.42 8.75 11.23
C LEU A 381 -12.92 9.78 12.25
N GLY A 382 -13.58 10.81 11.72
CA GLY A 382 -14.41 11.74 12.49
C GLY A 382 -15.89 11.58 12.12
N VAL A 383 -16.78 12.09 12.97
CA VAL A 383 -18.22 12.16 12.66
C VAL A 383 -18.59 13.60 12.39
N ASP A 384 -19.17 13.87 11.23
CA ASP A 384 -19.59 15.21 10.87
C ASP A 384 -20.92 15.61 11.53
N ASN A 385 -21.28 16.89 11.37
CA ASN A 385 -22.53 17.45 11.91
C ASN A 385 -23.79 16.75 11.36
N ASN A 386 -23.67 15.90 10.33
CA ASN A 386 -24.78 15.14 9.78
C ASN A 386 -24.91 13.73 10.39
N GLY A 387 -24.01 13.35 11.29
CA GLY A 387 -23.94 12.01 11.88
C GLY A 387 -23.28 10.99 10.95
N GLU A 388 -22.58 11.45 9.91
CA GLU A 388 -21.91 10.63 8.91
C GLU A 388 -20.42 10.52 9.23
N ASN A 389 -19.83 9.35 8.95
CA ASN A 389 -18.40 9.13 9.17
C ASN A 389 -17.61 9.74 8.02
N GLN A 390 -16.50 10.38 8.34
CA GLN A 390 -15.62 10.98 7.35
C GLN A 390 -14.19 10.52 7.58
N PRO A 391 -13.50 9.99 6.55
CA PRO A 391 -12.10 9.62 6.66
C PRO A 391 -11.21 10.85 6.69
N LEU A 392 -10.51 11.05 7.80
CA LEU A 392 -9.66 12.21 8.06
C LEU A 392 -8.22 11.99 7.60
N THR A 393 -7.76 10.74 7.50
CA THR A 393 -6.47 10.37 6.91
C THR A 393 -6.41 8.87 6.62
N GLN A 394 -5.41 8.44 5.84
CA GLN A 394 -5.13 7.07 5.45
C GLN A 394 -3.66 6.74 5.65
N PHE A 395 -3.40 5.51 6.12
CA PHE A 395 -2.04 5.00 6.20
C PHE A 395 -1.99 3.52 5.86
N PHE A 396 -1.18 3.17 4.86
CA PHE A 396 -0.82 1.80 4.57
C PHE A 396 0.44 1.44 5.36
N THR A 397 0.44 0.32 6.08
CA THR A 397 1.60 -0.17 6.82
C THR A 397 1.84 -1.65 6.58
N LYS A 398 3.11 -2.05 6.45
CA LYS A 398 3.53 -3.45 6.28
C LYS A 398 3.44 -4.23 7.59
N THR A 399 3.46 -3.54 8.73
CA THR A 399 3.44 -4.11 10.07
C THR A 399 2.53 -3.32 11.01
N GLU A 400 1.79 -4.03 11.86
CA GLU A 400 0.93 -3.45 12.90
C GLU A 400 1.67 -3.43 14.24
N THR A 401 2.91 -2.92 14.25
CA THR A 401 3.66 -2.73 15.50
C THR A 401 3.41 -1.33 16.06
N LYS A 402 3.71 -1.13 17.34
CA LYS A 402 3.62 0.20 17.97
C LYS A 402 4.37 1.25 17.17
N GLU A 403 5.58 0.95 16.70
CA GLU A 403 6.44 1.89 15.98
C GLU A 403 5.81 2.37 14.66
N ALA A 404 5.12 1.47 13.95
CA ALA A 404 4.43 1.83 12.71
C ALA A 404 3.21 2.73 12.95
N ILE A 405 2.46 2.48 14.03
CA ILE A 405 1.31 3.30 14.42
C ILE A 405 1.77 4.66 14.98
N VAL A 406 2.85 4.67 15.76
CA VAL A 406 3.54 5.89 16.22
C VAL A 406 3.93 6.75 15.01
N GLU A 407 4.55 6.16 13.99
CA GLU A 407 4.93 6.90 12.79
C GLU A 407 3.71 7.46 12.04
N PHE A 408 2.62 6.70 11.93
CA PHE A 408 1.37 7.19 11.37
C PHE A 408 0.84 8.42 12.11
N LEU A 409 0.74 8.34 13.44
CA LEU A 409 0.20 9.42 14.26
C LEU A 409 1.15 10.62 14.31
N ARG A 410 2.47 10.39 14.31
CA ARG A 410 3.49 11.44 14.20
C ARG A 410 3.23 12.30 12.97
N ILE A 411 3.19 11.66 11.80
CA ILE A 411 2.95 12.34 10.51
C ILE A 411 1.63 13.09 10.56
N PHE A 412 0.57 12.49 11.11
CA PHE A 412 -0.72 13.16 11.24
C PHE A 412 -0.64 14.41 12.13
N THR A 413 -0.04 14.33 13.32
CA THR A 413 0.03 15.45 14.29
C THR A 413 1.02 16.54 13.91
N GLU A 414 2.07 16.23 13.15
CA GLU A 414 2.96 17.26 12.59
C GLU A 414 2.25 18.12 11.53
N ASN A 415 1.26 17.53 10.87
CA ASN A 415 0.52 18.17 9.78
C ASN A 415 -0.87 18.69 10.19
N ASN A 416 -1.31 18.47 11.43
CA ASN A 416 -2.64 18.85 11.91
C ASN A 416 -2.58 19.31 13.37
N ASP A 417 -3.47 20.21 13.77
CA ASP A 417 -3.55 20.66 15.17
C ASP A 417 -4.12 19.56 16.09
N ALA A 418 -3.23 18.83 16.78
CA ALA A 418 -3.61 17.74 17.67
C ALA A 418 -4.51 18.20 18.85
N SER A 419 -4.41 19.47 19.27
CA SER A 419 -5.15 20.01 20.42
C SER A 419 -6.67 20.02 20.21
N ILE A 420 -7.12 19.95 18.95
CA ILE A 420 -8.54 19.86 18.58
C ILE A 420 -9.15 18.55 19.11
N THR A 421 -8.37 17.47 19.13
CA THR A 421 -8.83 16.15 19.56
C THR A 421 -8.95 16.12 21.08
N LYS A 422 -10.15 15.84 21.59
CA LYS A 422 -10.42 15.71 23.03
C LYS A 422 -10.71 14.28 23.45
N VAL A 423 -11.11 13.42 22.52
CA VAL A 423 -11.42 12.02 22.76
C VAL A 423 -10.90 11.16 21.62
N THR A 424 -10.23 10.06 21.95
CA THR A 424 -9.85 9.01 20.99
C THR A 424 -10.53 7.69 21.33
N ILE A 425 -10.97 6.93 20.33
CA ILE A 425 -11.72 5.68 20.50
C ILE A 425 -11.10 4.59 19.64
N THR A 426 -10.71 3.47 20.27
CA THR A 426 -10.18 2.27 19.59
C THR A 426 -10.73 1.00 20.23
N ASP A 427 -10.33 -0.16 19.71
CA ASP A 427 -10.46 -1.41 20.46
C ASP A 427 -9.42 -1.51 21.59
N LYS A 428 -9.30 -2.67 22.24
CA LYS A 428 -8.34 -2.87 23.34
C LYS A 428 -6.99 -3.39 22.83
N ASP A 429 -6.41 -2.76 21.82
CA ASP A 429 -5.05 -3.02 21.35
C ASP A 429 -4.01 -2.15 22.08
N CYS A 430 -2.99 -2.78 22.67
CA CYS A 430 -2.00 -2.06 23.46
C CYS A 430 -1.10 -1.14 22.63
N SER A 431 -0.85 -1.47 21.35
CA SER A 431 -0.02 -0.67 20.46
C SER A 431 -0.77 0.58 20.02
N GLU A 432 -2.05 0.44 19.66
CA GLU A 432 -2.93 1.56 19.32
C GLU A 432 -3.11 2.52 20.50
N ILE A 433 -3.43 1.99 21.68
CA ILE A 433 -3.64 2.78 22.89
C ILE A 433 -2.37 3.57 23.23
N ALA A 434 -1.21 2.90 23.27
CA ALA A 434 0.04 3.55 23.62
C ALA A 434 0.42 4.64 22.60
N ALA A 435 0.21 4.41 21.31
CA ALA A 435 0.50 5.40 20.27
C ALA A 435 -0.45 6.61 20.36
N LEU A 436 -1.74 6.41 20.62
CA LEU A 436 -2.70 7.50 20.77
C LEU A 436 -2.45 8.35 22.01
N GLU A 437 -2.10 7.72 23.14
CA GLU A 437 -1.74 8.45 24.37
C GLU A 437 -0.45 9.26 24.21
N GLU A 438 0.47 8.79 23.37
CA GLU A 438 1.73 9.47 23.07
C GLU A 438 1.52 10.71 22.18
N TYR A 439 0.69 10.62 21.14
CA TYR A 439 0.49 11.72 20.17
C TYR A 439 -0.74 12.61 20.43
N PHE A 440 -1.66 12.18 21.29
CA PHE A 440 -2.78 13.00 21.76
C PHE A 440 -2.82 13.04 23.29
N PRO A 441 -1.79 13.58 23.95
CA PRO A 441 -1.67 13.55 25.42
C PRO A 441 -2.79 14.34 26.12
N GLU A 442 -3.37 15.35 25.46
CA GLU A 442 -4.50 16.12 25.98
C GLU A 442 -5.86 15.42 25.77
N ALA A 443 -5.92 14.40 24.92
CA ALA A 443 -7.15 13.68 24.64
C ALA A 443 -7.36 12.53 25.63
N THR A 444 -8.60 12.34 26.07
CA THR A 444 -8.94 11.16 26.86
C THR A 444 -9.17 9.97 25.94
N HIS A 445 -8.32 8.95 26.04
CA HIS A 445 -8.49 7.70 25.32
C HIS A 445 -9.54 6.79 25.98
N ILE A 446 -10.52 6.30 25.20
CA ILE A 446 -11.60 5.41 25.64
C ILE A 446 -11.77 4.19 24.72
N LEU A 447 -12.24 3.07 25.27
CA LEU A 447 -12.36 1.79 24.56
C LEU A 447 -13.73 1.61 23.89
N CYS A 448 -13.80 0.99 22.73
CA CYS A 448 -15.07 0.65 22.09
C CYS A 448 -15.92 -0.28 22.98
N HIS A 449 -17.14 0.14 23.36
CA HIS A 449 -18.03 -0.67 24.21
C HIS A 449 -18.32 -2.06 23.61
N PHE A 450 -18.46 -2.15 22.28
CA PHE A 450 -18.71 -3.41 21.61
C PHE A 450 -17.52 -4.38 21.76
N HIS A 451 -16.30 -3.91 21.53
CA HIS A 451 -15.09 -4.72 21.68
C HIS A 451 -14.80 -5.10 23.13
N VAL A 452 -15.11 -4.22 24.08
CA VAL A 452 -15.05 -4.51 25.52
C VAL A 452 -15.94 -5.72 25.87
N LEU A 453 -17.21 -5.69 25.45
CA LEU A 453 -18.15 -6.81 25.69
C LEU A 453 -17.69 -8.10 25.00
N LYS A 454 -17.21 -8.00 23.75
CA LYS A 454 -16.71 -9.14 22.98
C LYS A 454 -15.47 -9.78 23.61
N ALA A 455 -14.57 -8.97 24.18
CA ALA A 455 -13.36 -9.45 24.85
C ALA A 455 -13.70 -10.24 26.12
N VAL A 456 -14.67 -9.77 26.92
CA VAL A 456 -15.16 -10.52 28.08
C VAL A 456 -15.81 -11.83 27.64
N ASP A 457 -16.66 -11.80 26.61
CA ASP A 457 -17.31 -13.01 26.11
C ASP A 457 -16.29 -14.06 25.62
N ALA A 458 -15.26 -13.62 24.89
CA ALA A 458 -14.17 -14.50 24.45
C ALA A 458 -13.43 -15.15 25.64
N ARG A 459 -13.21 -14.40 26.73
CA ARG A 459 -12.59 -14.96 27.96
C ARG A 459 -13.47 -16.01 28.61
N LEU A 460 -14.77 -15.76 28.73
CA LEU A 460 -15.73 -16.69 29.35
C LEU A 460 -15.92 -17.99 28.55
N ASN A 461 -15.74 -17.93 27.24
CA ASN A 461 -15.83 -19.08 26.35
C ASN A 461 -14.54 -19.91 26.25
N LYS A 462 -13.41 -19.43 26.82
CA LYS A 462 -12.15 -20.17 26.86
C LYS A 462 -12.26 -21.36 27.82
N LYS A 463 -11.95 -22.57 27.35
CA LYS A 463 -11.85 -23.78 28.19
C LYS A 463 -10.47 -23.87 28.82
N VAL A 464 -10.40 -24.24 30.10
CA VAL A 464 -9.14 -24.53 30.81
C VAL A 464 -9.18 -26.00 31.20
N ASP A 465 -8.19 -26.79 30.76
CA ASP A 465 -8.10 -28.24 31.00
C ASP A 465 -9.35 -29.04 30.64
N GLY A 466 -10.01 -28.65 29.54
CA GLY A 466 -11.24 -29.29 29.06
C GLY A 466 -12.50 -28.98 29.86
N LYS A 467 -12.39 -28.26 30.99
CA LYS A 467 -13.51 -27.78 31.80
C LYS A 467 -13.77 -26.31 31.50
N GLY A 468 -15.04 -25.96 31.31
CA GLY A 468 -15.49 -24.59 31.07
C GLY A 468 -16.50 -24.16 32.13
N LEU A 469 -16.78 -22.85 32.18
CA LEU A 469 -17.90 -22.32 32.95
C LEU A 469 -19.22 -22.85 32.39
N THR A 470 -20.20 -23.09 33.26
CA THR A 470 -21.58 -23.39 32.83
C THR A 470 -22.18 -22.17 32.15
N GLU A 471 -23.10 -22.36 31.20
CA GLU A 471 -23.75 -21.24 30.51
C GLU A 471 -24.48 -20.30 31.48
N GLN A 472 -25.15 -20.84 32.51
CA GLN A 472 -25.80 -20.03 33.54
C GLN A 472 -24.81 -19.11 34.29
N CYS A 473 -23.61 -19.59 34.59
CA CYS A 473 -22.59 -18.74 35.22
C CYS A 473 -22.09 -17.67 34.25
N LYS A 474 -21.88 -18.02 32.98
CA LYS A 474 -21.45 -17.05 31.95
C LYS A 474 -22.50 -15.94 31.79
N ASP A 475 -23.78 -16.29 31.72
CA ASP A 475 -24.87 -15.33 31.53
C ASP A 475 -24.97 -14.34 32.69
N LYS A 476 -24.84 -14.81 33.93
CA LYS A 476 -24.79 -13.92 35.11
C LYS A 476 -23.61 -12.96 35.05
N ILE A 477 -22.41 -13.46 34.69
CA ILE A 477 -21.22 -12.61 34.56
C ILE A 477 -21.42 -11.58 33.43
N ARG A 478 -21.96 -11.98 32.28
CA ARG A 478 -22.28 -11.07 31.16
C ARG A 478 -23.25 -9.98 31.60
N GLU A 479 -24.28 -10.34 32.35
CA GLU A 479 -25.29 -9.41 32.87
C GLU A 479 -24.66 -8.37 33.81
N HIS A 480 -23.94 -8.81 34.84
CA HIS A 480 -23.28 -7.90 35.79
C HIS A 480 -22.22 -7.02 35.12
N PHE A 481 -21.43 -7.57 34.20
CA PHE A 481 -20.44 -6.78 33.46
C PHE A 481 -21.10 -5.73 32.57
N ARG A 482 -22.23 -6.07 31.93
CA ARG A 482 -23.02 -5.12 31.14
C ARG A 482 -23.63 -4.03 32.01
N LYS A 483 -24.15 -4.37 33.20
CA LYS A 483 -24.67 -3.38 34.16
C LYS A 483 -23.56 -2.44 34.65
N ALA A 484 -22.37 -2.96 34.95
CA ALA A 484 -21.21 -2.14 35.29
C ALA A 484 -20.82 -1.19 34.14
N LEU A 485 -20.82 -1.68 32.89
CA LEU A 485 -20.49 -0.87 31.70
C LEU A 485 -21.45 0.30 31.49
N TYR A 486 -22.75 0.06 31.66
CA TYR A 486 -23.82 1.05 31.46
C TYR A 486 -24.29 1.72 32.76
N ALA A 487 -23.55 1.58 33.87
CA ALA A 487 -23.92 2.18 35.13
C ALA A 487 -24.05 3.71 35.02
N GLU A 488 -25.12 4.27 35.60
CA GLU A 488 -25.36 5.72 35.64
C GLU A 488 -24.85 6.38 36.92
N THR A 489 -24.58 5.59 37.97
CA THR A 489 -24.10 6.05 39.28
C THR A 489 -22.93 5.19 39.77
N ASP A 490 -22.03 5.79 40.56
CA ASP A 490 -20.90 5.07 41.16
C ASP A 490 -21.36 3.93 42.07
N ALA A 491 -22.48 4.11 42.79
CA ALA A 491 -23.05 3.07 43.63
C ALA A 491 -23.51 1.84 42.84
N ALA A 492 -24.15 2.04 41.69
CA ALA A 492 -24.55 0.94 40.80
C ALA A 492 -23.32 0.23 40.21
N PHE A 493 -22.32 1.00 39.78
CA PHE A 493 -21.06 0.45 39.28
C PHE A 493 -20.34 -0.40 40.33
N GLU A 494 -20.21 0.11 41.56
CA GLU A 494 -19.49 -0.58 42.62
C GLU A 494 -20.22 -1.87 43.05
N HIS A 495 -21.56 -1.87 43.06
CA HIS A 495 -22.35 -3.08 43.31
C HIS A 495 -22.01 -4.21 42.33
N ASP A 496 -22.07 -3.94 41.03
CA ASP A 496 -21.79 -4.95 40.00
C ASP A 496 -20.30 -5.32 39.95
N LYS A 497 -19.40 -4.37 40.20
CA LYS A 497 -17.96 -4.62 40.33
C LYS A 497 -17.66 -5.59 41.46
N GLN A 498 -18.26 -5.41 42.63
CA GLN A 498 -18.08 -6.33 43.77
C GLN A 498 -18.56 -7.74 43.43
N HIS A 499 -19.70 -7.87 42.73
CA HIS A 499 -20.18 -9.18 42.27
C HIS A 499 -19.16 -9.90 41.38
N LEU A 500 -18.53 -9.17 40.45
CA LEU A 500 -17.55 -9.71 39.50
C LEU A 500 -16.22 -10.06 40.18
N LEU A 501 -15.79 -9.26 41.16
CA LEU A 501 -14.60 -9.54 41.96
C LEU A 501 -14.77 -10.70 42.95
N ASN A 502 -16.01 -11.11 43.22
CA ASN A 502 -16.30 -12.27 44.08
C ASN A 502 -16.34 -13.62 43.33
N GLN A 503 -16.08 -13.65 42.01
CA GLN A 503 -16.16 -14.87 41.17
C GLN A 503 -14.95 -15.84 41.33
N GLY A 504 -14.51 -16.09 42.56
CA GLY A 504 -13.40 -17.00 42.89
C GLY A 504 -12.18 -16.31 43.53
N LYS A 505 -11.24 -17.11 44.07
CA LYS A 505 -10.01 -16.65 44.74
C LYS A 505 -8.78 -17.30 44.09
N GLY A 506 -7.68 -16.54 43.95
CA GLY A 506 -6.40 -17.01 43.38
C GLY A 506 -5.92 -16.23 42.14
N GLU A 507 -4.64 -16.31 41.80
CA GLU A 507 -4.02 -15.52 40.70
C GLU A 507 -4.61 -15.81 39.31
N GLU A 508 -5.04 -17.04 39.04
CA GLU A 508 -5.69 -17.42 37.76
C GLU A 508 -7.22 -17.28 37.75
N SER A 509 -7.81 -16.76 38.84
CA SER A 509 -9.27 -16.66 38.99
C SER A 509 -9.89 -15.59 38.06
N LEU A 510 -11.20 -15.67 37.87
CA LEU A 510 -11.97 -14.64 37.16
C LEU A 510 -11.88 -13.28 37.85
N SER A 511 -11.79 -13.26 39.19
CA SER A 511 -11.62 -12.04 39.98
C SER A 511 -10.33 -11.31 39.58
N SER A 512 -9.20 -12.02 39.59
CA SER A 512 -7.90 -11.47 39.19
C SER A 512 -7.90 -10.99 37.75
N TYR A 513 -8.56 -11.73 36.84
CA TYR A 513 -8.76 -11.28 35.46
C TYR A 513 -9.51 -9.94 35.38
N PHE A 514 -10.66 -9.82 36.05
CA PHE A 514 -11.45 -8.58 36.00
C PHE A 514 -10.73 -7.40 36.63
N GLN A 515 -10.04 -7.62 37.75
CA GLN A 515 -9.26 -6.59 38.41
C GLN A 515 -8.12 -6.06 37.51
N LEU A 516 -7.33 -6.96 36.93
CA LEU A 516 -6.13 -6.62 36.15
C LEU A 516 -6.44 -6.10 34.73
N ASN A 517 -7.54 -6.53 34.12
CA ASN A 517 -7.83 -6.22 32.72
C ASN A 517 -8.90 -5.15 32.50
N TRP A 518 -9.74 -4.90 33.51
CA TRP A 518 -10.92 -4.03 33.35
C TRP A 518 -11.02 -3.00 34.46
N PHE A 519 -11.03 -3.38 35.73
CA PHE A 519 -11.34 -2.42 36.80
C PHE A 519 -10.20 -1.43 37.10
N ASN A 520 -8.95 -1.77 36.82
CA ASN A 520 -7.83 -0.82 36.84
C ASN A 520 -7.95 0.29 35.79
N ILE A 521 -8.69 0.05 34.71
CA ILE A 521 -8.91 1.00 33.61
C ILE A 521 -10.40 1.37 33.45
N ALA A 522 -11.18 1.28 34.53
CA ALA A 522 -12.62 1.53 34.54
C ALA A 522 -13.07 2.82 33.82
N PRO A 523 -12.37 3.97 33.96
CA PRO A 523 -12.75 5.19 33.25
C PRO A 523 -12.73 5.07 31.71
N LYS A 524 -11.94 4.16 31.15
CA LYS A 524 -11.80 4.03 29.68
C LYS A 524 -12.98 3.30 29.02
N TRP A 525 -13.68 2.42 29.73
CA TRP A 525 -14.72 1.55 29.12
C TRP A 525 -16.12 1.71 29.72
N THR A 526 -16.27 2.42 30.83
CA THR A 526 -17.58 2.64 31.47
C THR A 526 -18.28 3.87 30.90
N THR A 527 -19.61 3.89 31.02
CA THR A 527 -20.42 5.08 30.72
C THR A 527 -20.14 6.22 31.70
N LEU A 528 -19.86 5.89 32.97
CA LEU A 528 -19.42 6.86 33.99
C LEU A 528 -18.18 7.62 33.56
N GLY A 529 -17.14 6.92 33.11
CA GLY A 529 -15.89 7.53 32.64
C GLY A 529 -16.06 8.45 31.41
N ARG A 530 -17.17 8.31 30.67
CA ARG A 530 -17.49 9.14 29.49
C ARG A 530 -18.36 10.35 29.80
N ARG A 531 -18.94 10.43 30.99
CA ARG A 531 -20.02 11.39 31.31
C ARG A 531 -19.65 12.85 31.04
N HIS A 532 -18.39 13.21 31.24
CA HIS A 532 -17.87 14.55 31.06
C HIS A 532 -17.12 14.77 29.74
N LEU A 533 -17.02 13.71 28.92
CA LEU A 533 -16.28 13.76 27.65
C LEU A 533 -17.21 14.16 26.50
N PRO A 534 -16.72 14.97 25.54
CA PRO A 534 -17.49 15.36 24.36
C PRO A 534 -17.55 14.22 23.32
N THR A 535 -18.14 13.08 23.68
CA THR A 535 -18.19 11.89 22.78
C THR A 535 -19.18 12.04 21.63
N PHE A 536 -20.13 12.99 21.74
CA PHE A 536 -21.23 13.19 20.78
C PHE A 536 -22.03 11.92 20.47
N GLY A 537 -22.14 11.01 21.44
CA GLY A 537 -22.83 9.72 21.29
C GLY A 537 -21.99 8.63 20.61
N ASN A 538 -20.73 8.88 20.28
CA ASN A 538 -19.81 7.88 19.75
C ASN A 538 -19.26 7.01 20.89
N ASN A 539 -19.79 5.80 21.01
CA ASN A 539 -19.37 4.83 22.04
C ASN A 539 -18.76 3.54 21.45
N THR A 540 -18.81 3.39 20.13
CA THR A 540 -18.37 2.17 19.42
C THR A 540 -17.64 2.53 18.13
N THR A 541 -16.72 1.66 17.70
CA THR A 541 -16.03 1.69 16.40
C THR A 541 -16.83 1.04 15.27
N ASN A 542 -18.07 0.57 15.50
CA ASN A 542 -18.94 -0.04 14.47
C ASN A 542 -19.06 0.80 13.18
N ARG A 543 -18.99 2.12 13.32
CA ARG A 543 -19.00 3.10 12.24
C ARG A 543 -17.79 2.96 11.31
N LEU A 544 -16.63 2.73 11.91
CA LEU A 544 -15.37 2.47 11.26
C LEU A 544 -15.36 1.09 10.61
N GLU A 545 -15.81 0.05 11.33
CA GLU A 545 -15.94 -1.31 10.77
C GLU A 545 -16.85 -1.34 9.53
N ARG A 546 -17.98 -0.62 9.56
CA ARG A 546 -18.87 -0.46 8.39
C ARG A 546 -18.17 0.26 7.23
N PHE A 547 -17.37 1.27 7.53
CA PHE A 547 -16.60 1.99 6.51
C PHE A 547 -15.57 1.05 5.84
N HIS A 548 -14.84 0.25 6.63
CA HIS A 548 -13.94 -0.76 6.09
C HIS A 548 -14.67 -1.84 5.28
N HIS A 549 -15.85 -2.28 5.72
CA HIS A 549 -16.66 -3.22 4.95
C HIS A 549 -17.04 -2.67 3.57
N ILE A 550 -17.51 -1.41 3.52
CA ILE A 550 -17.80 -0.72 2.27
C ILE A 550 -16.55 -0.62 1.39
N ILE A 551 -15.39 -0.30 1.98
CA ILE A 551 -14.11 -0.29 1.26
C ILE A 551 -13.88 -1.64 0.59
N LYS A 552 -13.99 -2.74 1.36
CA LYS A 552 -13.73 -4.09 0.89
C LYS A 552 -14.71 -4.56 -0.17
N GLU A 553 -15.98 -4.24 -0.01
CA GLU A 553 -17.05 -4.70 -0.91
C GLU A 553 -17.05 -3.94 -2.24
N ILE A 554 -16.89 -2.62 -2.21
CA ILE A 554 -17.05 -1.76 -3.38
C ILE A 554 -15.75 -1.61 -4.16
N PHE A 555 -14.62 -1.45 -3.46
CA PHE A 555 -13.39 -0.95 -4.08
C PHE A 555 -12.30 -2.02 -4.30
N LEU A 556 -12.48 -3.26 -3.82
CA LEU A 556 -11.42 -4.28 -3.82
C LEU A 556 -11.66 -5.48 -4.74
N LYS A 557 -12.38 -5.32 -5.85
CA LYS A 557 -12.41 -6.35 -6.91
C LYS A 557 -11.01 -6.55 -7.51
N THR A 558 -10.22 -5.49 -7.58
CA THR A 558 -8.81 -5.50 -7.99
C THR A 558 -7.97 -5.09 -6.79
N LYS A 559 -7.34 -6.04 -6.10
CA LYS A 559 -6.50 -5.78 -4.92
C LYS A 559 -5.17 -5.06 -5.25
N ARG A 560 -5.03 -4.44 -6.43
CA ARG A 560 -3.83 -3.68 -6.81
C ARG A 560 -3.76 -2.36 -6.04
N LEU A 561 -2.65 -2.10 -5.35
CA LEU A 561 -2.43 -0.95 -4.47
C LEU A 561 -2.66 0.39 -5.17
N ASP A 562 -2.21 0.56 -6.41
CA ASP A 562 -2.39 1.79 -7.18
C ASP A 562 -3.89 2.13 -7.38
N LEU A 563 -4.69 1.12 -7.75
CA LEU A 563 -6.13 1.25 -7.91
C LEU A 563 -6.83 1.49 -6.56
N VAL A 564 -6.38 0.81 -5.51
CA VAL A 564 -6.92 1.01 -4.16
C VAL A 564 -6.70 2.45 -3.69
N ILE A 565 -5.49 3.00 -3.85
CA ILE A 565 -5.21 4.39 -3.49
C ILE A 565 -6.08 5.35 -4.32
N ARG A 566 -6.18 5.13 -5.64
CA ARG A 566 -7.04 5.96 -6.51
C ARG A 566 -8.51 5.92 -6.07
N HIS A 567 -9.02 4.74 -5.75
CA HIS A 567 -10.39 4.56 -5.25
C HIS A 567 -10.63 5.23 -3.89
N LEU A 568 -9.65 5.20 -2.98
CA LEU A 568 -9.73 5.93 -1.72
C LEU A 568 -9.79 7.45 -1.96
N LEU A 569 -8.98 7.97 -2.88
CA LEU A 569 -9.01 9.38 -3.27
C LEU A 569 -10.35 9.79 -3.90
N ASP A 570 -10.89 8.96 -4.80
CA ASP A 570 -12.20 9.18 -5.39
C ASP A 570 -13.30 9.14 -4.31
N ASN A 571 -13.21 8.22 -3.35
CA ASN A 571 -14.15 8.14 -2.24
C ASN A 571 -14.14 9.41 -1.39
N ILE A 572 -12.95 9.95 -1.09
CA ILE A 572 -12.80 11.21 -0.36
C ILE A 572 -13.47 12.35 -1.13
N LYS A 573 -13.18 12.50 -2.43
CA LYS A 573 -13.78 13.54 -3.29
C LYS A 573 -15.31 13.43 -3.36
N LEU A 574 -15.83 12.22 -3.49
CA LEU A 574 -17.27 11.93 -3.51
C LEU A 574 -17.93 12.28 -2.17
N ARG A 575 -17.36 11.84 -1.05
CA ARG A 575 -17.90 12.13 0.29
C ARG A 575 -17.94 13.62 0.60
N MET A 576 -16.93 14.37 0.17
CA MET A 576 -16.90 15.84 0.36
C MET A 576 -18.02 16.53 -0.43
N THR A 577 -18.32 16.03 -1.64
CA THR A 577 -19.41 16.55 -2.47
C THR A 577 -20.78 16.16 -1.89
N GLU A 578 -20.94 14.90 -1.48
CA GLU A 578 -22.16 14.37 -0.87
C GLU A 578 -22.49 15.11 0.43
N ARG A 579 -21.49 15.41 1.27
CA ARG A 579 -21.67 16.19 2.51
C ARG A 579 -22.30 17.54 2.23
N LYS A 580 -21.79 18.29 1.24
CA LYS A 580 -22.35 19.59 0.84
C LYS A 580 -23.79 19.46 0.34
N LEU A 581 -24.07 18.43 -0.46
CA LEU A 581 -25.41 18.18 -0.99
C LEU A 581 -26.40 17.81 0.12
N LYS A 582 -26.04 16.88 1.01
CA LYS A 582 -26.85 16.47 2.16
C LYS A 582 -27.15 17.64 3.08
N GLN A 583 -26.17 18.50 3.32
CA GLN A 583 -26.34 19.73 4.09
C GLN A 583 -27.42 20.63 3.46
N LYS A 584 -27.30 20.94 2.16
CA LYS A 584 -28.31 21.74 1.43
C LYS A 584 -29.70 21.10 1.41
N ILE A 585 -29.80 19.79 1.17
CA ILE A 585 -31.07 19.06 1.18
C ILE A 585 -31.73 19.15 2.55
N ARG A 586 -30.95 19.03 3.63
CA ARG A 586 -31.46 19.15 5.00
C ARG A 586 -31.90 20.58 5.33
N GLU A 587 -31.14 21.58 4.92
CA GLU A 587 -31.54 23.00 5.05
C GLU A 587 -32.88 23.27 4.33
N LEU A 588 -33.11 22.65 3.17
CA LEU A 588 -34.37 22.75 2.42
C LEU A 588 -35.52 21.93 3.03
N ARG A 589 -35.26 20.70 3.51
CA ARG A 589 -36.28 19.76 4.02
C ARG A 589 -36.75 20.07 5.44
N PHE A 590 -36.02 20.89 6.20
CA PHE A 590 -36.43 21.32 7.53
C PHE A 590 -36.89 22.78 7.48
N PRO A 591 -38.10 23.07 6.95
CA PRO A 591 -38.73 24.35 7.24
C PRO A 591 -38.85 24.44 8.75
N HIS A 592 -38.37 25.54 9.32
CA HIS A 592 -38.34 25.75 10.76
C HIS A 592 -39.77 25.63 11.27
N LYS A 593 -40.13 24.46 11.82
CA LYS A 593 -41.41 24.31 12.49
C LYS A 593 -41.39 25.33 13.61
N ASN A 594 -42.34 26.27 13.56
CA ASN A 594 -42.67 27.20 14.63
C ASN A 594 -43.00 26.39 15.90
N THR A 595 -41.98 25.90 16.58
CA THR A 595 -42.12 25.41 17.94
C THR A 595 -42.21 26.66 18.82
N LYS A 596 -43.20 26.66 19.72
CA LYS A 596 -43.41 27.65 20.79
C LYS A 596 -42.24 27.63 21.80
N THR A 597 -41.01 27.69 21.32
CA THR A 597 -39.75 27.57 22.06
C THR A 597 -39.07 28.93 22.11
N ASN A 598 -38.42 29.22 23.25
CA ASN A 598 -37.67 30.44 23.54
C ASN A 598 -36.88 30.95 22.29
N PRO A 599 -36.88 32.27 22.00
CA PRO A 599 -36.16 32.86 20.87
C PRO A 599 -34.69 32.43 20.74
N LEU A 600 -34.00 32.19 21.86
CA LEU A 600 -32.61 31.70 21.87
C LEU A 600 -32.49 30.30 21.25
N PHE A 601 -33.45 29.41 21.52
CA PHE A 601 -33.48 28.07 20.94
C PHE A 601 -33.81 28.10 19.44
N GLN A 602 -34.62 29.05 19.00
CA GLN A 602 -34.90 29.26 17.57
C GLN A 602 -33.69 29.82 16.82
N ASP A 603 -32.93 30.73 17.44
CA ASP A 603 -31.67 31.23 16.88
C ASP A 603 -30.60 30.12 16.84
N TYR A 604 -30.51 29.29 17.88
CA TYR A 604 -29.59 28.17 17.90
C TYR A 604 -29.97 27.09 16.87
N GLN A 605 -31.26 26.76 16.73
CA GLN A 605 -31.77 25.84 15.71
C GLN A 605 -31.43 26.29 14.28
N ARG A 606 -31.42 27.62 14.02
CA ARG A 606 -31.02 28.19 12.73
C ARG A 606 -29.54 27.98 12.39
N LYS A 607 -28.68 27.82 13.40
CA LYS A 607 -27.22 27.79 13.25
C LYS A 607 -26.63 26.39 13.18
N ILE A 608 -27.38 25.34 13.52
CA ILE A 608 -26.88 23.97 13.58
C ILE A 608 -27.66 23.03 12.64
N SER A 609 -27.06 21.89 12.32
CA SER A 609 -27.72 20.90 11.47
C SER A 609 -28.96 20.29 12.15
N PRO A 610 -29.93 19.77 11.38
CA PRO A 610 -31.09 19.09 11.97
C PRO A 610 -30.74 17.87 12.85
N PHE A 611 -29.65 17.18 12.52
CA PHE A 611 -29.14 16.08 13.33
C PHE A 611 -28.63 16.59 14.69
N ALA A 612 -27.77 17.62 14.70
CA ALA A 612 -27.30 18.23 15.94
C ALA A 612 -28.46 18.81 16.76
N TRP A 613 -29.44 19.44 16.10
CA TRP A 613 -30.66 19.92 16.75
C TRP A 613 -31.46 18.79 17.39
N SER A 614 -31.58 17.63 16.77
CA SER A 614 -32.33 16.51 17.36
C SER A 614 -31.74 16.04 18.69
N LEU A 615 -30.41 16.02 18.81
CA LEU A 615 -29.69 15.67 20.05
C LEU A 615 -29.92 16.73 21.13
N VAL A 616 -29.87 18.01 20.75
CA VAL A 616 -30.09 19.13 21.67
C VAL A 616 -31.55 19.18 22.13
N ALA A 617 -32.50 19.00 21.21
CA ALA A 617 -33.93 18.99 21.48
C ALA A 617 -34.33 17.87 22.45
N GLU A 618 -33.71 16.68 22.33
CA GLU A 618 -33.89 15.60 23.29
C GLU A 618 -33.46 16.02 24.71
N LYS A 619 -32.29 16.64 24.84
CA LYS A 619 -31.80 17.13 26.14
C LYS A 619 -32.67 18.26 26.70
N ILE A 620 -33.12 19.20 25.87
CA ILE A 620 -34.06 20.24 26.27
C ILE A 620 -35.39 19.62 26.73
N GLY A 621 -35.88 18.59 26.04
CA GLY A 621 -37.08 17.84 26.42
C GLY A 621 -36.95 17.19 27.81
N ILE A 622 -35.77 16.70 28.17
CA ILE A 622 -35.50 16.14 29.50
C ILE A 622 -35.50 17.23 30.57
N VAL A 623 -34.84 18.37 30.30
CA VAL A 623 -34.76 19.53 31.22
C VAL A 623 -36.13 20.18 31.44
N THR A 624 -36.99 20.20 30.41
CA THR A 624 -38.34 20.77 30.52
C THR A 624 -39.34 19.81 31.18
N LYS A 625 -39.14 18.49 31.08
CA LYS A 625 -39.98 17.47 31.74
C LYS A 625 -39.63 17.24 33.20
N LYS A 626 -38.34 17.23 33.54
CA LYS A 626 -37.89 17.18 34.94
C LYS A 626 -37.73 18.61 35.42
N LYS A 627 -38.61 19.12 36.30
CA LYS A 627 -38.40 20.39 37.05
C LYS A 627 -37.10 20.28 37.88
N ILE A 628 -35.94 20.40 37.24
CA ILE A 628 -34.64 20.35 37.90
C ILE A 628 -34.23 21.79 38.13
N SER A 629 -34.27 22.21 39.39
CA SER A 629 -33.66 23.46 39.82
C SER A 629 -32.14 23.31 39.73
N TYR A 630 -31.49 24.10 38.87
CA TYR A 630 -30.05 24.23 38.87
C TYR A 630 -29.65 25.33 39.87
N SER A 631 -28.93 24.97 40.92
CA SER A 631 -28.17 25.93 41.71
C SER A 631 -26.86 26.22 40.98
N TYR A 632 -26.82 27.31 40.23
CA TYR A 632 -25.56 27.84 39.70
C TYR A 632 -24.72 28.33 40.89
N ILE A 633 -23.62 27.65 41.18
CA ILE A 633 -22.53 28.24 41.96
C ILE A 633 -21.68 28.99 40.94
N GLN A 634 -21.86 30.30 40.88
CA GLN A 634 -20.97 31.19 40.18
C GLN A 634 -19.62 31.10 40.91
N LYS A 635 -18.62 30.48 40.27
CA LYS A 635 -17.24 30.61 40.75
C LYS A 635 -16.78 32.01 40.36
N ASP A 636 -16.97 32.94 41.27
CA ASP A 636 -16.24 34.19 41.24
C ASP A 636 -14.76 33.89 41.54
N GLU A 637 -13.90 34.41 40.67
CA GLU A 637 -12.47 34.73 40.84
C GLU A 637 -11.63 33.89 41.82
N VAL A 638 -10.75 33.02 41.28
CA VAL A 638 -9.31 32.93 41.63
C VAL A 638 -8.53 32.44 40.41
#